data_AF-A0A536LJR0-F1
#
_entry.id   AF-A0A536LJR0-F1
#
_cell.length_a   1.000
_cell.length_b   1.000
_cell.length_c   1.000
_cell.angle_alpha   90.00
_cell.angle_beta   90.00
_cell.angle_gamma   90.00
#
_symmetry.space_group_name_H-M   'P 1'
#
loop_
_entity.id
_entity.type
_entity.pdbx_description
1 polymer ?
#
loop_
_entity_poly.entity_id
_entity_poly.type
_entity_poly.pdbx_seq_one_letter_code
_entity_poly.pdbx_strand_id
1 'polypeptide(L)'
;MQGLDDKRLSYLPGLDGLRALAVMAVLLFHAGQRWIPGGFLGVEVFFVISGFLITCVLLESRERTGSVGLKQFWFRRARRLLPALFALLLGTLAVSVLFYPDEVAKLRGDTLAAFGYMTNWYFILDHQSYFDEVGRPSLLRHLWSLAIEEQFYLVWPVVLALLVGRLRTGGMVLLLIAAAAASSVLMAVLWNPEAGPTRVYFGTDTRAAGLLIGAALAFVWAPWKLRESRARAYSVALNFAGLTALAGLVYLHVELDQYRPFLYHGGFALVAVCSAVVIAVAVHPSAHLGRLLGLQPLRWLGTRSYAVYLWHWPVFMLTRPGLDVSIDGWELLGLRLGITLLLAEISYRLVERPVRAGALGRAWRTFRDGRGLRRWAGGARWAAPLSAAATGAVVLAAFAIAAEPPAPPEYLSVESVRIMSPASAQGQSHVRAVNTAALVGTTSDPGAVVSVPSGTTPGRPGDGPAQIYGIAPDVAVTVLGDSVMVGAAPTLAAAIPSADIDAAIGRQAQTALDILQQRRSAQALGDAVIIHIGNNGTFTTNQFDAMMQALADRRVVIFVNVKVPRSWEEPNNQVIADGVHRYSNAALVDWHSASADRPELFQDDGIHLRGEGVQLYASLITKELAAHPPPPPPPPPPANAPPPAPPPDVTPADIPTLGPVPGPQPVPPTATPTPTPTPGPTSPPTSVPPPPPPPPPPPPTPPPPPPTPAPTPPPPPPPPPSPPPPTPEPTPPPTPEPTPPPTPEPTPPPTPEPTPAA
;
A
#
# COMPACT_ATOMS: atom_id res chain seq x y z
N MET A 1 34.13 -30.89 17.68
CA MET A 1 34.47 -29.45 17.82
C MET A 1 33.57 -28.87 18.90
N GLN A 2 34.01 -29.03 20.16
CA GLN A 2 33.43 -28.38 21.34
C GLN A 2 34.03 -26.97 21.42
N GLY A 3 33.17 -25.95 21.57
CA GLY A 3 33.59 -24.56 21.71
C GLY A 3 32.71 -23.57 20.94
N LEU A 4 31.40 -23.51 21.22
CA LEU A 4 30.51 -22.46 20.71
C LEU A 4 29.22 -22.30 21.56
N ASP A 5 29.32 -22.08 22.88
CA ASP A 5 28.15 -21.68 23.69
C ASP A 5 28.34 -20.34 24.42
N ASP A 6 29.32 -19.53 24.00
CA ASP A 6 29.56 -18.19 24.58
C ASP A 6 29.03 -17.09 23.65
N LYS A 7 27.70 -17.11 23.40
CA LYS A 7 27.03 -16.00 22.71
C LYS A 7 26.70 -14.93 23.74
N ARG A 8 27.29 -13.74 23.59
CA ARG A 8 27.00 -12.61 24.50
C ARG A 8 25.56 -12.13 24.37
N LEU A 9 24.98 -12.22 23.17
CA LEU A 9 23.58 -11.93 22.93
C LEU A 9 22.71 -13.15 23.32
N SER A 10 22.15 -13.08 24.53
CA SER A 10 21.15 -14.04 25.03
C SER A 10 19.82 -13.91 24.28
N TYR A 11 18.98 -14.94 24.38
CA TYR A 11 17.64 -14.93 23.82
C TYR A 11 16.75 -13.87 24.50
N LEU A 12 16.03 -13.06 23.71
CA LEU A 12 15.25 -11.90 24.16
C LEU A 12 13.74 -12.14 23.97
N PRO A 13 13.04 -12.79 24.93
CA PRO A 13 11.63 -13.17 24.77
C PRO A 13 10.69 -11.97 24.62
N GLY A 14 11.02 -10.82 25.23
CA GLY A 14 10.23 -9.60 25.11
C GLY A 14 10.11 -9.09 23.67
N LEU A 15 11.13 -9.31 22.84
CA LEU A 15 11.08 -8.94 21.42
C LEU A 15 10.15 -9.85 20.62
N ASP A 16 10.06 -11.13 20.96
CA ASP A 16 9.07 -12.02 20.34
C ASP A 16 7.65 -11.56 20.71
N GLY A 17 7.42 -11.16 21.97
CA GLY A 17 6.15 -10.59 22.37
C GLY A 17 5.76 -9.33 21.60
N LEU A 18 6.70 -8.40 21.40
CA LEU A 18 6.46 -7.21 20.61
C LEU A 18 6.14 -7.54 19.14
N ARG A 19 6.85 -8.52 18.55
CA ARG A 19 6.54 -9.04 17.20
C ARG A 19 5.13 -9.64 17.13
N ALA A 20 4.67 -10.29 18.19
CA ALA A 20 3.32 -10.84 18.26
C ALA A 20 2.26 -9.75 18.25
N LEU A 21 2.43 -8.70 19.05
CA LEU A 21 1.52 -7.55 19.05
C LEU A 21 1.50 -6.86 17.67
N ALA A 22 2.67 -6.66 17.06
CA ALA A 22 2.79 -6.06 15.74
C ALA A 22 2.09 -6.87 14.64
N VAL A 23 2.27 -8.20 14.60
CA VAL A 23 1.59 -9.03 13.59
C VAL A 23 0.08 -9.12 13.85
N MET A 24 -0.35 -9.15 15.11
CA MET A 24 -1.79 -9.11 15.44
C MET A 24 -2.45 -7.83 14.92
N ALA A 25 -1.81 -6.68 15.14
CA ALA A 25 -2.32 -5.41 14.64
C ALA A 25 -2.46 -5.40 13.10
N VAL A 26 -1.47 -5.93 12.39
CA VAL A 26 -1.51 -6.05 10.92
C VAL A 26 -2.66 -6.95 10.46
N LEU A 27 -2.82 -8.13 11.07
CA LEU A 27 -3.89 -9.07 10.73
C LEU A 27 -5.28 -8.47 10.97
N LEU A 28 -5.47 -7.73 12.07
CA LEU A 28 -6.74 -7.07 12.38
C LEU A 28 -7.05 -5.94 11.40
N PHE A 29 -6.04 -5.14 11.01
CA PHE A 29 -6.19 -4.15 9.97
C PHE A 29 -6.60 -4.78 8.63
N HIS A 30 -5.91 -5.83 8.20
CA HIS A 30 -6.25 -6.52 6.95
C HIS A 30 -7.60 -7.25 7.02
N ALA A 31 -8.10 -7.55 8.23
CA ALA A 31 -9.43 -8.11 8.43
C ALA A 31 -10.54 -7.05 8.36
N GLY A 32 -10.22 -5.78 8.12
CA GLY A 32 -11.19 -4.69 8.03
C GLY A 32 -11.75 -4.23 9.38
N GLN A 33 -11.03 -4.48 10.48
CA GLN A 33 -11.50 -4.13 11.82
C GLN A 33 -11.45 -2.62 12.06
N ARG A 34 -12.64 -1.99 12.18
CA ARG A 34 -12.80 -0.53 12.26
C ARG A 34 -12.22 0.13 13.52
N TRP A 35 -12.03 -0.62 14.60
CA TRP A 35 -11.52 -0.11 15.88
C TRP A 35 -9.98 -0.02 15.95
N ILE A 36 -9.27 -0.50 14.92
CA ILE A 36 -7.80 -0.41 14.81
C ILE A 36 -7.38 -0.02 13.38
N PRO A 37 -7.80 1.16 12.88
CA PRO A 37 -7.53 1.60 11.52
C PRO A 37 -6.02 1.73 11.25
N GLY A 38 -5.20 1.96 12.28
CA GLY A 38 -3.74 2.04 12.22
C GLY A 38 -3.03 0.71 12.40
N GLY A 39 -3.71 -0.44 12.32
CA GLY A 39 -3.07 -1.75 12.52
C GLY A 39 -1.91 -2.04 11.56
N PHE A 40 -1.88 -1.41 10.38
CA PHE A 40 -0.75 -1.47 9.43
C PHE A 40 0.56 -0.90 9.99
N LEU A 41 0.51 -0.04 11.02
CA LEU A 41 1.68 0.52 11.70
C LEU A 41 2.51 -0.55 12.41
N GLY A 42 1.96 -1.76 12.62
CA GLY A 42 2.72 -2.92 13.08
C GLY A 42 3.92 -3.24 12.19
N VAL A 43 3.86 -2.92 10.89
CA VAL A 43 5.01 -3.05 9.97
C VAL A 43 6.16 -2.12 10.38
N GLU A 44 5.86 -0.90 10.83
CA GLU A 44 6.88 0.05 11.29
C GLU A 44 7.56 -0.47 12.57
N VAL A 45 6.80 -1.10 13.47
CA VAL A 45 7.35 -1.78 14.64
C VAL A 45 8.33 -2.89 14.22
N PHE A 46 7.99 -3.68 13.19
CA PHE A 46 8.89 -4.69 12.63
C PHE A 46 10.18 -4.07 12.09
N PHE A 47 10.11 -2.97 11.35
CA PHE A 47 11.29 -2.26 10.85
C PHE A 47 12.24 -1.85 11.98
N VAL A 48 11.73 -1.28 13.07
CA VAL A 48 12.58 -0.89 14.21
C VAL A 48 13.19 -2.11 14.91
N ILE A 49 12.41 -3.19 15.11
CA ILE A 49 12.92 -4.45 15.67
C ILE A 49 14.03 -5.02 14.78
N SER A 50 13.83 -5.01 13.47
CA SER A 50 14.75 -5.53 12.47
C SER A 50 16.05 -4.74 12.45
N GLY A 51 15.97 -3.40 12.44
CA GLY A 51 17.12 -2.50 12.56
C GLY A 51 17.93 -2.76 13.82
N PHE A 52 17.26 -2.87 14.97
CA PHE A 52 17.88 -3.15 16.26
C PHE A 52 18.56 -4.52 16.30
N LEU A 53 17.81 -5.59 16.01
CA LEU A 53 18.29 -6.96 16.17
C LEU A 53 19.43 -7.29 15.20
N ILE A 54 19.34 -6.84 13.94
CA ILE A 54 20.41 -7.07 12.96
C ILE A 54 21.69 -6.36 13.38
N THR A 55 21.57 -5.10 13.77
CA THR A 55 22.74 -4.32 14.22
C THR A 55 23.35 -4.94 15.47
N CYS A 56 22.53 -5.39 16.42
CA CYS A 56 23.00 -6.13 17.59
C CYS A 56 23.78 -7.40 17.21
N VAL A 57 23.24 -8.23 16.31
CA VAL A 57 23.92 -9.46 15.86
C VAL A 57 25.27 -9.16 15.19
N LEU A 58 25.35 -8.09 14.40
CA LEU A 58 26.59 -7.70 13.72
C LEU A 58 27.63 -7.10 14.68
N LEU A 59 27.20 -6.26 15.61
CA LEU A 59 28.06 -5.66 16.64
C LEU A 59 28.62 -6.73 17.59
N GLU A 60 27.78 -7.66 18.06
CA GLU A 60 28.23 -8.79 18.89
C GLU A 60 29.23 -9.67 18.15
N SER A 61 28.95 -9.99 16.88
CA SER A 61 29.87 -10.79 16.06
C SER A 61 31.21 -10.10 15.89
N ARG A 62 31.22 -8.77 15.72
CA ARG A 62 32.45 -7.98 15.60
C ARG A 62 33.22 -7.95 16.92
N GLU A 63 32.56 -7.69 18.03
CA GLU A 63 33.22 -7.70 19.36
C GLU A 63 33.85 -9.05 19.67
N ARG A 64 33.26 -10.15 19.18
CA ARG A 64 33.76 -11.50 19.39
C ARG A 64 34.87 -11.91 18.42
N THR A 65 34.85 -11.46 17.17
CA THR A 65 35.74 -11.97 16.10
C THR A 65 36.66 -10.91 15.48
N GLY A 66 36.57 -9.66 15.91
CA GLY A 66 37.29 -8.52 15.34
C GLY A 66 36.75 -8.02 14.00
N SER A 67 35.84 -8.76 13.34
CA SER A 67 35.31 -8.41 12.02
C SER A 67 33.80 -8.65 11.89
N VAL A 68 33.17 -7.96 10.93
CA VAL A 68 31.77 -8.18 10.58
C VAL A 68 31.72 -9.36 9.59
N GLY A 69 31.40 -10.56 10.07
CA GLY A 69 31.40 -11.78 9.25
C GLY A 69 30.26 -11.84 8.22
N LEU A 70 30.36 -11.07 7.12
CA LEU A 70 29.31 -10.86 6.10
C LEU A 70 28.75 -12.17 5.53
N LYS A 71 29.63 -13.05 5.03
CA LYS A 71 29.24 -14.34 4.46
C LYS A 71 28.43 -15.17 5.46
N GLN A 72 28.93 -15.31 6.69
CA GLN A 72 28.27 -16.06 7.75
C GLN A 72 26.91 -15.43 8.12
N PHE A 73 26.82 -14.11 8.11
CA PHE A 73 25.59 -13.37 8.36
C PHE A 73 24.54 -13.66 7.29
N TRP A 74 24.84 -13.44 6.01
CA TRP A 74 23.89 -13.66 4.91
C TRP A 74 23.46 -15.13 4.81
N PHE A 75 24.37 -16.10 4.96
CA PHE A 75 23.98 -17.51 4.95
C PHE A 75 23.02 -17.88 6.10
N ARG A 76 23.17 -17.28 7.28
CA ARG A 76 22.23 -17.50 8.40
C ARG A 76 20.89 -16.84 8.13
N ARG A 77 20.88 -15.66 7.51
CA ARG A 77 19.65 -14.94 7.15
C ARG A 77 18.88 -15.67 6.05
N ALA A 78 19.56 -16.06 4.98
CA ALA A 78 19.00 -16.86 3.90
C ALA A 78 18.37 -18.17 4.41
N ARG A 79 19.06 -18.92 5.28
CA ARG A 79 18.52 -20.14 5.91
C ARG A 79 17.32 -19.91 6.84
N ARG A 80 17.09 -18.67 7.27
CA ARG A 80 15.98 -18.31 8.14
C ARG A 80 14.74 -17.89 7.35
N LEU A 81 14.91 -17.20 6.22
CA LEU A 81 13.81 -16.46 5.57
C LEU A 81 13.41 -17.10 4.23
N LEU A 82 14.38 -17.38 3.36
CA LEU A 82 14.10 -17.93 2.03
C LEU A 82 13.22 -19.20 2.03
N PRO A 83 13.43 -20.20 2.90
CA PRO A 83 12.64 -21.43 2.84
C PRO A 83 11.13 -21.20 2.98
N ALA A 84 10.72 -20.33 3.92
CA ALA A 84 9.30 -20.04 4.12
C ALA A 84 8.74 -19.20 2.96
N LEU A 85 9.52 -18.24 2.44
CA LEU A 85 9.14 -17.48 1.26
C LEU A 85 8.93 -18.40 0.05
N PHE A 86 9.85 -19.34 -0.23
CA PHE A 86 9.69 -20.31 -1.31
C PHE A 86 8.43 -21.18 -1.11
N ALA A 87 8.15 -21.62 0.12
CA ALA A 87 6.94 -22.38 0.43
C ALA A 87 5.67 -21.56 0.17
N LEU A 88 5.66 -20.28 0.56
CA LEU A 88 4.58 -19.36 0.26
C LEU A 88 4.39 -19.21 -1.26
N LEU A 89 5.45 -18.86 -2.00
CA LEU A 89 5.38 -18.63 -3.44
C LEU A 89 4.84 -19.85 -4.20
N LEU A 90 5.34 -21.04 -3.85
CA LEU A 90 4.85 -22.29 -4.45
C LEU A 90 3.40 -22.60 -4.05
N GLY A 91 3.04 -22.38 -2.78
CA GLY A 91 1.68 -22.62 -2.30
C GLY A 91 0.67 -21.68 -2.95
N THR A 92 0.96 -20.38 -2.99
CA THR A 92 0.12 -19.37 -3.64
C THR A 92 -0.01 -19.65 -5.13
N LEU A 93 1.10 -19.95 -5.82
CA LEU A 93 1.05 -20.28 -7.25
C LEU A 93 0.26 -21.57 -7.51
N ALA A 94 0.41 -22.60 -6.68
CA ALA A 94 -0.36 -23.84 -6.81
C ALA A 94 -1.86 -23.59 -6.64
N VAL A 95 -2.26 -22.82 -5.62
CA VAL A 95 -3.67 -22.47 -5.41
C VAL A 95 -4.21 -21.66 -6.59
N SER A 96 -3.44 -20.70 -7.11
CA SER A 96 -3.86 -19.92 -8.27
C SER A 96 -3.99 -20.75 -9.54
N VAL A 97 -3.05 -21.65 -9.83
CA VAL A 97 -3.15 -22.53 -11.01
C VAL A 97 -4.36 -23.47 -10.91
N LEU A 98 -4.69 -23.96 -9.71
CA LEU A 98 -5.77 -24.93 -9.52
C LEU A 98 -7.16 -24.28 -9.45
N PHE A 99 -7.27 -23.08 -8.88
CA PHE A 99 -8.56 -22.48 -8.52
C PHE A 99 -8.79 -21.08 -9.10
N TYR A 100 -7.73 -20.36 -9.51
CA TYR A 100 -7.81 -18.97 -9.97
C TYR A 100 -6.91 -18.75 -11.20
N PRO A 101 -7.15 -19.47 -12.33
CA PRO A 101 -6.28 -19.43 -13.50
C PRO A 101 -6.09 -18.01 -14.07
N ASP A 102 -7.11 -17.17 -13.97
CA ASP A 102 -7.09 -15.78 -14.43
C ASP A 102 -6.10 -14.88 -13.67
N GLU A 103 -5.74 -15.24 -12.43
CA GLU A 103 -4.77 -14.49 -11.62
C GLU A 103 -3.33 -14.93 -11.85
N VAL A 104 -3.12 -16.09 -12.48
CA VAL A 104 -1.79 -16.69 -12.67
C VAL A 104 -0.89 -15.78 -13.52
N ALA A 105 -1.45 -15.13 -14.54
CA ALA A 105 -0.72 -14.20 -15.40
C ALA A 105 -0.18 -12.99 -14.61
N LYS A 106 -1.00 -12.41 -13.72
CA LYS A 106 -0.59 -11.28 -12.87
C LYS A 106 0.50 -11.68 -11.88
N LEU A 107 0.41 -12.90 -11.33
CA LEU A 107 1.40 -13.40 -10.36
C LEU A 107 2.81 -13.58 -10.94
N ARG A 108 2.98 -13.61 -12.27
CA ARG A 108 4.30 -13.75 -12.91
C ARG A 108 5.25 -12.64 -12.49
N GLY A 109 4.83 -11.38 -12.68
CA GLY A 109 5.62 -10.19 -12.34
C GLY A 109 5.88 -10.12 -10.84
N ASP A 110 4.82 -10.30 -10.06
CA ASP A 110 4.88 -10.30 -8.59
C ASP A 110 5.85 -11.33 -8.03
N THR A 111 5.84 -12.55 -8.58
CA THR A 111 6.68 -13.65 -8.13
C THR A 111 8.15 -13.37 -8.43
N LEU A 112 8.46 -12.85 -9.62
CA LEU A 112 9.83 -12.46 -9.99
C LEU A 112 10.33 -11.31 -9.11
N ALA A 113 9.49 -10.29 -8.88
CA ALA A 113 9.81 -9.20 -7.98
C ALA A 113 10.00 -9.69 -6.53
N ALA A 114 9.18 -10.64 -6.07
CA ALA A 114 9.30 -11.25 -4.74
C ALA A 114 10.60 -12.04 -4.58
N PHE A 115 11.02 -12.79 -5.60
CA PHE A 115 12.32 -13.48 -5.59
C PHE A 115 13.49 -12.51 -5.48
N GLY A 116 13.42 -11.37 -6.18
CA GLY A 116 14.45 -10.33 -6.12
C GLY A 116 14.38 -9.45 -4.88
N TYR A 117 13.37 -9.60 -4.01
CA TYR A 117 13.05 -8.64 -2.95
C TYR A 117 12.90 -7.19 -3.47
N MET A 118 12.18 -7.05 -4.59
CA MET A 118 11.91 -5.79 -5.29
C MET A 118 10.42 -5.48 -5.47
N THR A 119 9.53 -6.21 -4.80
CA THR A 119 8.07 -6.01 -4.89
C THR A 119 7.66 -4.57 -4.60
N ASN A 120 8.31 -3.91 -3.64
CA ASN A 120 8.01 -2.52 -3.30
C ASN A 120 8.29 -1.56 -4.47
N TRP A 121 9.43 -1.69 -5.15
CA TRP A 121 9.75 -0.87 -6.32
C TRP A 121 8.97 -1.29 -7.56
N TYR A 122 8.71 -2.58 -7.73
CA TYR A 122 7.86 -3.08 -8.80
C TYR A 122 6.46 -2.45 -8.72
N PHE A 123 5.81 -2.46 -7.55
CA PHE A 123 4.49 -1.83 -7.38
C PHE A 123 4.50 -0.31 -7.56
N ILE A 124 5.59 0.37 -7.22
CA ILE A 124 5.74 1.81 -7.51
C ILE A 124 5.77 2.06 -9.03
N LEU A 125 6.56 1.26 -9.76
CA LEU A 125 6.77 1.43 -11.20
C LEU A 125 5.56 0.96 -12.03
N ASP A 126 4.83 -0.03 -11.53
CA ASP A 126 3.61 -0.57 -12.13
C ASP A 126 2.35 0.22 -11.70
N HIS A 127 2.52 1.33 -10.97
CA HIS A 127 1.46 2.21 -10.49
C HIS A 127 0.35 1.51 -9.67
N GLN A 128 0.67 0.39 -9.01
CA GLN A 128 -0.29 -0.33 -8.16
C GLN A 128 -0.45 0.37 -6.82
N SER A 129 -1.65 0.87 -6.52
CA SER A 129 -1.94 1.41 -5.17
C SER A 129 -2.03 0.29 -4.15
N TYR A 130 -1.36 0.48 -2.99
CA TYR A 130 -1.46 -0.47 -1.89
C TYR A 130 -2.86 -0.50 -1.28
N PHE A 131 -3.47 0.68 -1.12
CA PHE A 131 -4.74 0.83 -0.42
C PHE A 131 -5.92 0.89 -1.39
N ASP A 132 -5.68 1.33 -2.63
CA ASP A 132 -6.76 1.85 -3.48
C ASP A 132 -7.04 1.05 -4.77
N GLU A 133 -6.53 -0.17 -4.88
CA GLU A 133 -6.67 -0.96 -6.11
C GLU A 133 -8.08 -1.51 -6.33
N VAL A 134 -8.52 -1.52 -7.58
CA VAL A 134 -9.81 -2.07 -8.04
C VAL A 134 -9.66 -3.57 -8.32
N GLY A 135 -10.64 -4.38 -7.91
CA GLY A 135 -10.60 -5.84 -8.04
C GLY A 135 -9.83 -6.55 -6.92
N ARG A 136 -9.31 -7.76 -7.19
CA ARG A 136 -8.49 -8.53 -6.25
C ARG A 136 -7.05 -8.03 -6.29
N PRO A 137 -6.48 -7.54 -5.17
CA PRO A 137 -5.06 -7.22 -5.09
C PRO A 137 -4.18 -8.43 -5.39
N SER A 138 -2.96 -8.19 -5.83
CA SER A 138 -1.92 -9.22 -5.90
C SER A 138 -1.87 -10.09 -4.63
N LEU A 139 -1.87 -11.41 -4.79
CA LEU A 139 -1.73 -12.36 -3.66
C LEU A 139 -0.36 -12.29 -2.98
N LEU A 140 0.58 -11.52 -3.54
CA LEU A 140 1.94 -11.34 -3.01
C LEU A 140 2.21 -9.90 -2.59
N ARG A 141 1.20 -9.02 -2.61
CA ARG A 141 1.35 -7.59 -2.32
C ARG A 141 2.07 -7.30 -1.01
N HIS A 142 1.65 -7.94 0.08
CA HIS A 142 2.24 -7.77 1.42
C HIS A 142 3.77 -7.98 1.48
N LEU A 143 4.39 -8.66 0.50
CA LEU A 143 5.83 -8.87 0.45
C LEU A 143 6.64 -7.57 0.22
N TRP A 144 6.00 -6.44 -0.12
CA TRP A 144 6.66 -5.14 -0.26
C TRP A 144 7.47 -4.75 0.99
N SER A 145 6.95 -5.02 2.19
CA SER A 145 7.63 -4.62 3.42
C SER A 145 8.84 -5.52 3.70
N LEU A 146 8.73 -6.81 3.37
CA LEU A 146 9.84 -7.76 3.43
C LEU A 146 10.94 -7.40 2.43
N ALA A 147 10.58 -6.89 1.24
CA ALA A 147 11.56 -6.39 0.29
C ALA A 147 12.42 -5.27 0.89
N ILE A 148 11.81 -4.30 1.56
CA ILE A 148 12.53 -3.22 2.27
C ILE A 148 13.46 -3.78 3.36
N GLU A 149 12.97 -4.72 4.18
CA GLU A 149 13.78 -5.35 5.22
C GLU A 149 14.99 -6.09 4.65
N GLU A 150 14.82 -6.85 3.57
CA GLU A 150 15.88 -7.65 2.96
C GLU A 150 16.91 -6.78 2.24
N GLN A 151 16.48 -5.70 1.60
CA GLN A 151 17.37 -4.66 1.08
C GLN A 151 18.26 -4.11 2.21
N PHE A 152 17.68 -3.83 3.39
CA PHE A 152 18.46 -3.44 4.56
C PHE A 152 19.41 -4.56 5.03
N TYR A 153 18.99 -5.83 5.05
CA TYR A 153 19.86 -6.95 5.42
C TYR A 153 21.01 -7.19 4.43
N LEU A 154 20.84 -6.79 3.17
CA LEU A 154 21.89 -6.86 2.18
C LEU A 154 22.89 -5.70 2.34
N VAL A 155 22.38 -4.47 2.45
CA VAL A 155 23.20 -3.24 2.43
C VAL A 155 23.83 -2.93 3.79
N TRP A 156 23.07 -3.02 4.87
CA TRP A 156 23.52 -2.56 6.20
C TRP A 156 24.78 -3.27 6.72
N PRO A 157 24.94 -4.60 6.61
CA PRO A 157 26.18 -5.26 7.04
C PRO A 157 27.43 -4.72 6.33
N VAL A 158 27.31 -4.34 5.04
CA VAL A 158 28.41 -3.75 4.27
C VAL A 158 28.72 -2.35 4.76
N VAL A 159 27.70 -1.51 4.90
CA VAL A 159 27.85 -0.15 5.44
C VAL A 159 28.50 -0.18 6.81
N LEU A 160 28.02 -1.07 7.69
CA LEU A 160 28.61 -1.27 9.01
C LEU A 160 30.07 -1.72 8.88
N ALA A 161 30.38 -2.75 8.09
CA ALA A 161 31.76 -3.21 7.92
C ALA A 161 32.73 -2.12 7.43
N LEU A 162 32.25 -1.22 6.55
CA LEU A 162 33.05 -0.12 6.02
C LEU A 162 33.25 1.02 7.03
N LEU A 163 32.22 1.41 7.76
CA LEU A 163 32.27 2.58 8.65
C LEU A 163 32.75 2.25 10.06
N VAL A 164 32.62 0.99 10.46
CA VAL A 164 32.95 0.58 11.82
C VAL A 164 34.46 0.61 12.05
N GLY A 165 34.90 1.37 13.06
CA GLY A 165 36.33 1.63 13.31
C GLY A 165 36.87 2.89 12.63
N ARG A 166 36.15 3.46 11.64
CA ARG A 166 36.41 4.81 11.10
C ARG A 166 35.66 5.87 11.91
N LEU A 167 34.41 5.57 12.25
CA LEU A 167 33.58 6.44 13.10
C LEU A 167 33.56 5.91 14.54
N ARG A 168 33.60 6.85 15.50
CA ARG A 168 33.26 6.56 16.91
C ARG A 168 31.77 6.27 17.02
N THR A 169 31.35 5.61 18.10
CA THR A 169 29.93 5.29 18.36
C THR A 169 29.03 6.52 18.21
N GLY A 170 29.41 7.66 18.78
CA GLY A 170 28.62 8.90 18.65
C GLY A 170 28.49 9.39 17.20
N GLY A 171 29.56 9.29 16.39
CA GLY A 171 29.51 9.65 14.98
C GLY A 171 28.62 8.72 14.16
N MET A 172 28.61 7.42 14.48
CA MET A 172 27.71 6.46 13.84
C MET A 172 26.24 6.70 14.20
N VAL A 173 25.95 6.99 15.48
CA VAL A 173 24.60 7.33 15.93
C VAL A 173 24.11 8.60 15.25
N LEU A 174 24.94 9.65 15.20
CA LEU A 174 24.61 10.89 14.51
C LEU A 174 24.30 10.65 13.03
N LEU A 175 25.12 9.85 12.34
CA LEU A 175 24.90 9.49 10.94
C LEU A 175 23.55 8.78 10.74
N LEU A 176 23.23 7.80 11.60
CA LEU A 176 21.99 7.03 11.50
C LEU A 176 20.75 7.88 11.79
N ILE A 177 20.80 8.75 12.80
CA ILE A 177 19.70 9.66 13.13
C ILE A 177 19.54 10.72 12.03
N ALA A 178 20.63 11.26 11.50
CA ALA A 178 20.58 12.19 10.37
C ALA A 178 19.97 11.54 9.12
N ALA A 179 20.35 10.29 8.81
CA ALA A 179 19.76 9.54 7.70
C ALA A 179 18.28 9.19 7.94
N ALA A 180 17.88 8.87 9.17
CA ALA A 180 16.48 8.63 9.53
C ALA A 180 15.63 9.91 9.41
N ALA A 181 16.19 11.05 9.83
CA ALA A 181 15.57 12.35 9.66
C ALA A 181 15.44 12.72 8.17
N ALA A 182 16.49 12.51 7.38
CA ALA A 182 16.45 12.74 5.92
C ALA A 182 15.39 11.87 5.23
N SER A 183 15.28 10.59 5.61
CA SER A 183 14.23 9.67 5.11
C SER A 183 12.82 10.18 5.45
N SER A 184 12.61 10.65 6.68
CA SER A 184 11.32 11.19 7.13
C SER A 184 10.97 12.52 6.46
N VAL A 185 11.95 13.41 6.26
CA VAL A 185 11.77 14.66 5.53
C VAL A 185 11.47 14.38 4.06
N LEU A 186 12.15 13.41 3.44
CA LEU A 186 11.88 13.01 2.07
C LEU A 186 10.44 12.48 1.92
N MET A 187 9.95 11.69 2.87
CA MET A 187 8.55 11.26 2.91
C MET A 187 7.60 12.46 2.97
N ALA A 188 7.87 13.43 3.86
CA ALA A 188 7.02 14.61 4.00
C ALA A 188 7.00 15.49 2.75
N VAL A 189 8.15 15.64 2.07
CA VAL A 189 8.28 16.43 0.84
C VAL A 189 7.60 15.75 -0.36
N LEU A 190 7.69 14.42 -0.45
CA LEU A 190 7.09 13.65 -1.56
C LEU A 190 5.62 13.30 -1.32
N TRP A 191 5.09 13.53 -0.12
CA TRP A 191 3.68 13.28 0.17
C TRP A 191 2.81 14.21 -0.66
N ASN A 192 1.97 13.62 -1.50
CA ASN A 192 0.96 14.32 -2.26
C ASN A 192 -0.41 13.70 -1.94
N PRO A 193 -1.31 14.42 -1.26
CA PRO A 193 -2.65 13.91 -0.95
C PRO A 193 -3.49 13.63 -2.20
N GLU A 194 -3.18 14.26 -3.34
CA GLU A 194 -3.91 14.09 -4.61
C GLU A 194 -3.46 12.86 -5.40
N ALA A 195 -2.18 12.47 -5.29
CA ALA A 195 -1.61 11.31 -5.98
C ALA A 195 -1.66 10.01 -5.16
N GLY A 196 -2.13 10.10 -3.91
CA GLY A 196 -2.20 8.98 -2.98
C GLY A 196 -0.83 8.57 -2.39
N PRO A 197 -0.84 7.61 -1.44
CA PRO A 197 0.34 7.27 -0.64
C PRO A 197 1.37 6.38 -1.32
N THR A 198 1.06 5.79 -2.48
CA THR A 198 1.80 4.66 -3.06
C THR A 198 3.33 4.86 -3.08
N ARG A 199 3.80 5.97 -3.65
CA ARG A 199 5.24 6.25 -3.79
C ARG A 199 5.97 6.38 -2.44
N VAL A 200 5.38 7.08 -1.49
CA VAL A 200 6.01 7.31 -0.18
C VAL A 200 5.83 6.13 0.77
N TYR A 201 4.78 5.32 0.58
CA TYR A 201 4.46 4.18 1.42
C TYR A 201 5.32 2.96 1.10
N PHE A 202 5.59 2.69 -0.18
CA PHE A 202 6.44 1.59 -0.65
C PHE A 202 7.93 1.96 -0.76
N GLY A 203 8.28 3.25 -0.80
CA GLY A 203 9.65 3.70 -1.01
C GLY A 203 10.59 3.26 0.12
N THR A 204 11.66 2.52 -0.20
CA THR A 204 12.71 2.18 0.77
C THR A 204 13.36 3.44 1.35
N ASP A 205 13.53 4.45 0.51
CA ASP A 205 14.10 5.76 0.83
C ASP A 205 13.24 6.56 1.83
N THR A 206 11.91 6.48 1.71
CA THR A 206 10.96 7.17 2.58
C THR A 206 10.61 6.36 3.85
N ARG A 207 10.83 5.03 3.84
CA ARG A 207 10.54 4.12 4.96
C ARG A 207 11.77 3.65 5.75
N ALA A 208 12.97 4.09 5.38
CA ALA A 208 14.20 3.67 6.07
C ALA A 208 14.29 4.14 7.53
N ALA A 209 13.56 5.20 7.92
CA ALA A 209 13.63 5.80 9.24
C ALA A 209 13.51 4.78 10.40
N GLY A 210 12.51 3.90 10.38
CA GLY A 210 12.33 2.87 11.43
C GLY A 210 13.53 1.93 11.57
N LEU A 211 14.05 1.42 10.45
CA LEU A 211 15.24 0.56 10.42
C LEU A 211 16.47 1.27 10.98
N LEU A 212 16.67 2.54 10.59
CA LEU A 212 17.81 3.35 11.00
C LEU A 212 17.74 3.76 12.48
N ILE A 213 16.56 4.08 13.00
CA ILE A 213 16.32 4.35 14.42
C ILE A 213 16.61 3.08 15.25
N GLY A 214 16.12 1.92 14.81
CA GLY A 214 16.44 0.64 15.45
C GLY A 214 17.95 0.36 15.46
N ALA A 215 18.63 0.61 14.33
CA ALA A 215 20.09 0.46 14.23
C ALA A 215 20.84 1.42 15.17
N ALA A 216 20.41 2.69 15.26
CA ALA A 216 20.99 3.67 16.16
C ALA A 216 20.85 3.26 17.63
N LEU A 217 19.67 2.74 18.01
CA LEU A 217 19.43 2.21 19.35
C LEU A 217 20.40 1.09 19.71
N ALA A 218 20.71 0.18 18.78
CA ALA A 218 21.63 -0.93 19.04
C ALA A 218 23.06 -0.49 19.39
N PHE A 219 23.52 0.67 18.91
CA PHE A 219 24.85 1.20 19.24
C PHE A 219 24.96 1.72 20.67
N VAL A 220 23.88 2.29 21.20
CA VAL A 220 23.85 2.90 22.54
C VAL A 220 23.24 1.97 23.59
N TRP A 221 22.44 0.99 23.18
CA TRP A 221 21.62 0.14 24.04
C TRP A 221 21.80 -1.36 23.76
N ALA A 222 23.05 -1.77 23.53
CA ALA A 222 23.39 -3.17 23.26
C ALA A 222 23.06 -4.07 24.47
N PRO A 223 22.17 -5.09 24.32
CA PRO A 223 21.65 -5.87 25.45
C PRO A 223 22.72 -6.53 26.33
N TRP A 224 23.82 -7.00 25.74
CA TRP A 224 24.91 -7.66 26.47
C TRP A 224 25.83 -6.70 27.24
N LYS A 225 25.63 -5.38 27.10
CA LYS A 225 26.33 -4.35 27.89
C LYS A 225 25.46 -3.79 29.02
N LEU A 226 24.16 -4.06 28.98
CA LEU A 226 23.23 -3.60 30.00
C LEU A 226 23.46 -4.38 31.29
N ARG A 227 23.36 -3.68 32.42
CA ARG A 227 23.52 -4.24 33.76
C ARG A 227 22.26 -3.99 34.56
N GLU A 228 21.94 -4.93 35.45
CA GLU A 228 20.87 -4.72 36.39
C GLU A 228 21.24 -3.60 37.36
N SER A 229 20.45 -2.53 37.36
CA SER A 229 20.53 -1.45 38.34
C SER A 229 19.83 -1.86 39.63
N ARG A 230 20.48 -1.61 40.77
CA ARG A 230 19.89 -1.79 42.11
C ARG A 230 18.98 -0.62 42.52
N ALA A 231 18.99 0.48 41.78
CA ALA A 231 18.19 1.65 42.10
C ALA A 231 16.73 1.45 41.69
N ARG A 232 15.83 1.34 42.69
CA ARG A 232 14.38 1.18 42.44
C ARG A 232 13.82 2.29 41.57
N ALA A 233 14.22 3.55 41.79
CA ALA A 233 13.77 4.70 41.01
C ALA A 233 14.09 4.56 39.51
N TYR A 234 15.26 4.01 39.17
CA TYR A 234 15.66 3.75 37.78
C TYR A 234 14.77 2.70 37.12
N SER A 235 14.50 1.58 37.82
CA SER A 235 13.59 0.55 37.31
C SER A 235 12.16 1.09 37.13
N VAL A 236 11.65 1.89 38.09
CA VAL A 236 10.34 2.52 37.98
C VAL A 236 10.28 3.46 36.77
N ALA A 237 11.29 4.30 36.56
CA ALA A 237 11.37 5.20 35.42
C ALA A 237 11.38 4.44 34.08
N LEU A 238 12.16 3.36 33.97
CA LEU A 238 12.18 2.51 32.77
C LEU A 238 10.81 1.89 32.49
N ASN A 239 10.16 1.32 33.50
CA ASN A 239 8.85 0.68 33.32
C ASN A 239 7.78 1.71 32.94
N PHE A 240 7.80 2.90 33.56
CA PHE A 240 6.90 3.99 33.19
C PHE A 240 7.13 4.43 31.74
N ALA A 241 8.38 4.66 31.34
CA ALA A 241 8.71 5.02 29.96
C ALA A 241 8.24 3.96 28.95
N GLY A 242 8.47 2.67 29.26
CA GLY A 242 8.05 1.57 28.40
C GLY A 242 6.52 1.41 28.31
N LEU A 243 5.80 1.57 29.43
CA LEU A 243 4.35 1.49 29.44
C LEU A 243 3.73 2.69 28.71
N THR A 244 4.24 3.90 28.93
CA THR A 244 3.80 5.10 28.22
C THR A 244 4.05 5.00 26.72
N ALA A 245 5.22 4.50 26.31
CA ALA A 245 5.51 4.29 24.89
C ALA A 245 4.63 3.19 24.27
N LEU A 246 4.35 2.10 24.99
CA LEU A 246 3.45 1.05 24.52
C LEU A 246 2.00 1.54 24.41
N ALA A 247 1.52 2.29 25.41
CA ALA A 247 0.20 2.91 25.37
C ALA A 247 0.10 3.94 24.22
N GLY A 248 1.17 4.72 24.00
CA GLY A 248 1.27 5.62 22.85
C GLY A 248 1.22 4.87 21.51
N LEU A 249 1.90 3.72 21.37
CA LEU A 249 1.77 2.87 20.19
C LEU A 249 0.34 2.38 20.00
N VAL A 250 -0.31 1.88 21.05
CA VAL A 250 -1.70 1.40 20.98
C VAL A 250 -2.62 2.54 20.55
N TYR A 251 -2.48 3.73 21.14
CA TYR A 251 -3.23 4.93 20.77
C TYR A 251 -3.04 5.27 19.28
N LEU A 252 -1.80 5.30 18.79
CA LEU A 252 -1.53 5.59 17.37
C LEU A 252 -2.14 4.54 16.43
N HIS A 253 -2.21 3.26 16.82
CA HIS A 253 -2.85 2.22 16.01
C HIS A 253 -4.38 2.32 16.01
N VAL A 254 -4.99 2.89 17.06
CA VAL A 254 -6.44 3.08 17.14
C VAL A 254 -6.87 4.38 16.44
N GLU A 255 -6.06 5.42 16.49
CA GLU A 255 -6.45 6.76 16.03
C GLU A 255 -6.01 7.09 14.59
N LEU A 256 -4.87 6.55 14.13
CA LEU A 256 -4.31 6.94 12.83
C LEU A 256 -4.70 5.95 11.74
N ASP A 257 -5.55 6.38 10.81
CA ASP A 257 -5.76 5.71 9.53
C ASP A 257 -4.67 6.10 8.50
N GLN A 258 -4.64 5.39 7.37
CA GLN A 258 -3.67 5.60 6.30
C GLN A 258 -3.87 6.89 5.49
N TYR A 259 -4.99 7.59 5.63
CA TYR A 259 -5.28 8.82 4.88
C TYR A 259 -4.93 10.08 5.66
N ARG A 260 -4.56 9.97 6.94
CA ARG A 260 -4.14 11.11 7.76
C ARG A 260 -2.82 11.72 7.26
N PRO A 261 -2.79 13.00 6.84
CA PRO A 261 -1.55 13.65 6.41
C PRO A 261 -0.46 13.67 7.49
N PHE A 262 -0.85 13.75 8.77
CA PHE A 262 0.07 13.68 9.91
C PHE A 262 0.99 12.45 9.85
N LEU A 263 0.50 11.33 9.35
CA LEU A 263 1.26 10.09 9.24
C LEU A 263 2.53 10.27 8.41
N TYR A 264 2.40 10.96 7.28
CA TYR A 264 3.46 11.20 6.30
C TYR A 264 4.36 12.40 6.66
N HIS A 265 3.89 13.31 7.50
CA HIS A 265 4.65 14.47 7.99
C HIS A 265 5.40 14.21 9.31
N GLY A 266 5.48 12.96 9.77
CA GLY A 266 6.24 12.58 10.97
C GLY A 266 5.60 11.50 11.84
N GLY A 267 4.35 11.11 11.58
CA GLY A 267 3.69 10.05 12.32
C GLY A 267 4.44 8.71 12.28
N PHE A 268 4.97 8.30 11.12
CA PHE A 268 5.83 7.10 11.06
C PHE A 268 7.08 7.22 11.92
N ALA A 269 7.74 8.39 11.95
CA ALA A 269 8.90 8.62 12.80
C ALA A 269 8.53 8.56 14.29
N LEU A 270 7.35 9.07 14.68
CA LEU A 270 6.84 8.96 16.04
C LEU A 270 6.60 7.50 16.44
N VAL A 271 5.96 6.70 15.57
CA VAL A 271 5.78 5.26 15.79
C VAL A 271 7.13 4.57 15.94
N ALA A 272 8.13 4.94 15.12
CA ALA A 272 9.46 4.37 15.20
C ALA A 272 10.16 4.70 16.54
N VAL A 273 10.04 5.94 17.02
CA VAL A 273 10.59 6.36 18.33
C VAL A 273 9.88 5.64 19.49
N CYS A 274 8.55 5.57 19.49
CA CYS A 274 7.82 4.83 20.52
C CYS A 274 8.22 3.34 20.52
N SER A 275 8.36 2.73 19.35
CA SER A 275 8.84 1.35 19.19
C SER A 275 10.25 1.17 19.74
N ALA A 276 11.16 2.13 19.46
CA ALA A 276 12.53 2.11 19.99
C ALA A 276 12.56 2.17 21.52
N VAL A 277 11.71 3.00 22.15
CA VAL A 277 11.57 3.06 23.61
C VAL A 277 11.04 1.73 24.17
N VAL A 278 10.01 1.15 23.57
CA VAL A 278 9.48 -0.16 23.99
C VAL A 278 10.55 -1.24 23.87
N ILE A 279 11.32 -1.27 22.78
CA ILE A 279 12.45 -2.20 22.60
C ILE A 279 13.52 -1.98 23.67
N ALA A 280 13.92 -0.73 23.91
CA ALA A 280 14.95 -0.38 24.89
C ALA A 280 14.58 -0.87 26.30
N VAL A 281 13.31 -0.73 26.68
CA VAL A 281 12.81 -1.21 27.98
C VAL A 281 12.62 -2.72 27.98
N ALA A 282 12.09 -3.32 26.91
CA ALA A 282 11.85 -4.76 26.81
C ALA A 282 13.13 -5.61 26.88
N VAL A 283 14.27 -5.07 26.47
CA VAL A 283 15.58 -5.76 26.52
C VAL A 283 16.41 -5.42 27.75
N HIS A 284 15.96 -4.50 28.60
CA HIS A 284 16.71 -4.07 29.78
C HIS A 284 16.48 -5.00 30.98
N PRO A 285 17.53 -5.50 31.67
CA PRO A 285 17.38 -6.48 32.77
C PRO A 285 16.58 -5.93 33.96
N SER A 286 16.69 -4.63 34.26
CA SER A 286 15.92 -3.99 35.36
C SER A 286 14.45 -3.70 35.06
N ALA A 287 13.94 -4.02 33.86
CA ALA A 287 12.55 -3.74 33.48
C ALA A 287 11.67 -4.99 33.58
N HIS A 288 10.38 -4.80 33.85
CA HIS A 288 9.37 -5.86 33.90
C HIS A 288 8.68 -6.05 32.56
N LEU A 289 8.65 -5.03 31.70
CA LEU A 289 7.95 -5.08 30.41
C LEU A 289 8.42 -6.24 29.52
N GLY A 290 9.73 -6.52 29.48
CA GLY A 290 10.28 -7.65 28.73
C GLY A 290 9.75 -9.02 29.19
N ARG A 291 9.45 -9.17 30.49
CA ARG A 291 8.85 -10.39 31.06
C ARG A 291 7.36 -10.50 30.71
N LEU A 292 6.63 -9.39 30.75
CA LEU A 292 5.22 -9.33 30.37
C LEU A 292 5.02 -9.65 28.88
N LEU A 293 5.81 -9.02 28.01
CA LEU A 293 5.81 -9.33 26.57
C LEU A 293 6.33 -10.76 26.31
N GLY A 294 7.23 -11.26 27.16
CA GLY A 294 7.77 -12.60 27.08
C GLY A 294 6.84 -13.74 27.52
N LEU A 295 5.59 -13.45 27.89
CA LEU A 295 4.60 -14.46 28.25
C LEU A 295 4.41 -15.49 27.12
N GLN A 296 4.14 -16.74 27.50
CA GLN A 296 4.16 -17.88 26.57
C GLN A 296 3.26 -17.71 25.33
N PRO A 297 2.01 -17.20 25.41
CA PRO A 297 1.17 -17.03 24.22
C PRO A 297 1.77 -16.05 23.21
N LEU A 298 2.19 -14.87 23.69
CA LEU A 298 2.81 -13.85 22.86
C LEU A 298 4.14 -14.34 22.30
N ARG A 299 4.97 -15.00 23.10
CA ARG A 299 6.21 -15.61 22.64
C ARG A 299 5.97 -16.68 21.57
N TRP A 300 4.97 -17.53 21.74
CA TRP A 300 4.63 -18.58 20.77
C TRP A 300 4.26 -17.98 19.42
N LEU A 301 3.42 -16.93 19.42
CA LEU A 301 3.01 -16.24 18.20
C LEU A 301 4.17 -15.44 17.59
N GLY A 302 4.93 -14.72 18.42
CA GLY A 302 6.08 -13.91 18.03
C GLY A 302 7.18 -14.69 17.33
N THR A 303 7.49 -15.89 17.82
CA THR A 303 8.47 -16.80 17.20
C THR A 303 8.03 -17.31 15.82
N ARG A 304 6.74 -17.21 15.50
CA ARG A 304 6.10 -17.60 14.24
C ARG A 304 5.63 -16.41 13.41
N SER A 305 5.85 -15.18 13.88
CA SER A 305 5.28 -13.98 13.26
C SER A 305 5.63 -13.84 11.78
N TYR A 306 6.79 -14.36 11.37
CA TYR A 306 7.20 -14.39 9.96
C TYR A 306 6.30 -15.31 9.12
N ALA A 307 6.09 -16.56 9.54
CA ALA A 307 5.20 -17.49 8.86
C ALA A 307 3.75 -16.99 8.85
N VAL A 308 3.28 -16.43 9.98
CA VAL A 308 1.95 -15.84 10.08
C VAL A 308 1.79 -14.69 9.09
N TYR A 309 2.78 -13.79 9.00
CA TYR A 309 2.77 -12.66 8.06
C TYR A 309 2.84 -13.08 6.58
N LEU A 310 3.46 -14.22 6.28
CA LEU A 310 3.49 -14.73 4.90
C LEU A 310 2.14 -15.30 4.49
N TRP A 311 1.53 -16.13 5.34
CA TRP A 311 0.34 -16.88 4.97
C TRP A 311 -0.97 -16.11 5.16
N HIS A 312 -1.01 -15.05 5.99
CA HIS A 312 -2.27 -14.33 6.23
C HIS A 312 -2.78 -13.66 4.96
N TRP A 313 -1.91 -13.06 4.16
CA TRP A 313 -2.36 -12.23 3.04
C TRP A 313 -3.05 -13.02 1.93
N PRO A 314 -2.49 -14.12 1.36
CA PRO A 314 -3.23 -14.93 0.40
C PRO A 314 -4.55 -15.46 0.97
N VAL A 315 -4.57 -15.88 2.24
CA VAL A 315 -5.81 -16.36 2.90
C VAL A 315 -6.87 -15.26 2.89
N PHE A 316 -6.50 -14.02 3.21
CA PHE A 316 -7.46 -12.91 3.27
C PHE A 316 -7.93 -12.47 1.88
N MET A 317 -7.03 -12.47 0.89
CA MET A 317 -7.34 -12.06 -0.49
C MET A 317 -8.18 -13.10 -1.24
N LEU A 318 -8.15 -14.36 -0.82
CA LEU A 318 -8.95 -15.45 -1.38
C LEU A 318 -10.28 -15.70 -0.63
N THR A 319 -10.55 -14.95 0.44
CA THR A 319 -11.75 -15.11 1.27
C THR A 319 -12.48 -13.78 1.47
N ARG A 320 -12.56 -12.92 0.45
CA ARG A 320 -13.19 -11.59 0.59
C ARG A 320 -14.69 -11.77 0.88
N PRO A 321 -15.24 -11.14 1.94
CA PRO A 321 -16.64 -11.28 2.30
C PRO A 321 -17.55 -10.72 1.22
N GLY A 322 -18.63 -11.43 0.91
CA GLY A 322 -19.60 -11.06 -0.13
C GLY A 322 -19.11 -11.24 -1.57
N LEU A 323 -17.83 -11.54 -1.78
CA LEU A 323 -17.22 -11.76 -3.10
C LEU A 323 -16.77 -13.21 -3.29
N ASP A 324 -15.87 -13.70 -2.42
CA ASP A 324 -15.35 -15.07 -2.50
C ASP A 324 -16.05 -16.03 -1.51
N VAL A 325 -16.57 -15.49 -0.39
CA VAL A 325 -17.25 -16.23 0.66
C VAL A 325 -18.48 -15.48 1.16
N SER A 326 -19.54 -16.20 1.52
CA SER A 326 -20.81 -15.61 1.99
C SER A 326 -20.83 -15.21 3.47
N ILE A 327 -19.83 -15.63 4.25
CA ILE A 327 -19.69 -15.30 5.67
C ILE A 327 -18.89 -14.01 5.85
N ASP A 328 -19.15 -13.27 6.92
CA ASP A 328 -18.46 -12.03 7.25
C ASP A 328 -18.20 -11.89 8.77
N GLY A 329 -17.84 -10.69 9.23
CA GLY A 329 -17.70 -10.37 10.65
C GLY A 329 -16.71 -11.24 11.42
N TRP A 330 -17.10 -11.59 12.66
CA TRP A 330 -16.26 -12.36 13.60
C TRP A 330 -16.08 -13.82 13.19
N GLU A 331 -17.05 -14.41 12.51
CA GLU A 331 -16.98 -15.79 12.02
C GLU A 331 -15.90 -15.92 10.95
N LEU A 332 -15.92 -15.02 9.96
CA LEU A 332 -14.88 -14.96 8.93
C LEU A 332 -13.51 -14.66 9.53
N LEU A 333 -13.42 -13.75 10.51
CA LEU A 333 -12.16 -13.47 11.20
C LEU A 333 -11.61 -14.74 11.88
N GLY A 334 -12.44 -15.47 12.62
CA GLY A 334 -12.05 -16.72 13.27
C GLY A 334 -11.53 -17.76 12.28
N LEU A 335 -12.22 -17.93 11.14
CA LEU A 335 -11.81 -18.83 10.07
C LEU A 335 -10.46 -18.41 9.47
N ARG A 336 -10.31 -17.14 9.08
CA ARG A 336 -9.08 -16.58 8.49
C ARG A 336 -7.88 -16.73 9.42
N LEU A 337 -8.05 -16.42 10.70
CA LEU A 337 -7.00 -16.60 11.71
C LEU A 337 -6.67 -18.08 11.90
N GLY A 338 -7.67 -18.96 11.94
CA GLY A 338 -7.49 -20.40 12.06
C GLY A 338 -6.66 -20.99 10.90
N ILE A 339 -7.04 -20.68 9.65
CA ILE A 339 -6.32 -21.13 8.44
C ILE A 339 -4.90 -20.55 8.43
N THR A 340 -4.75 -19.25 8.70
CA THR A 340 -3.44 -18.60 8.73
C THR A 340 -2.51 -19.26 9.74
N LEU A 341 -2.98 -19.48 10.97
CA LEU A 341 -2.18 -20.10 12.03
C LEU A 341 -1.85 -21.56 11.73
N LEU A 342 -2.77 -22.30 11.10
CA LEU A 342 -2.55 -23.68 10.67
C LEU A 342 -1.46 -23.74 9.59
N LEU A 343 -1.59 -22.96 8.52
CA LEU A 343 -0.61 -22.90 7.43
C LEU A 343 0.75 -22.41 7.93
N ALA A 344 0.77 -21.38 8.77
CA ALA A 344 1.97 -20.89 9.42
C ALA A 344 2.64 -21.97 10.27
N GLU A 345 1.89 -22.76 11.05
CA GLU A 345 2.46 -23.82 11.89
C GLU A 345 2.99 -24.99 11.07
N ILE A 346 2.31 -25.37 9.98
CA ILE A 346 2.78 -26.37 9.03
C ILE A 346 4.09 -25.91 8.37
N SER A 347 4.10 -24.70 7.80
CA SER A 347 5.30 -24.08 7.19
C SER A 347 6.46 -24.01 8.19
N TYR A 348 6.19 -23.52 9.40
CA TYR A 348 7.20 -23.33 10.42
C TYR A 348 7.83 -24.66 10.88
N ARG A 349 7.02 -25.71 11.08
CA ARG A 349 7.51 -27.02 11.55
C ARG A 349 8.18 -27.84 10.45
N LEU A 350 7.63 -27.83 9.24
CA LEU A 350 8.07 -28.72 8.16
C LEU A 350 9.14 -28.09 7.25
N VAL A 351 9.15 -26.76 7.12
CA VAL A 351 10.07 -26.06 6.20
C VAL A 351 11.12 -25.27 6.98
N GLU A 352 10.70 -24.34 7.83
CA GLU A 352 11.62 -23.40 8.46
C GLU A 352 12.53 -24.07 9.51
N ARG A 353 11.95 -24.81 10.46
CA ARG A 353 12.70 -25.45 11.55
C ARG A 353 13.77 -26.42 11.03
N PRO A 354 13.49 -27.35 10.09
CA PRO A 354 14.51 -28.27 9.60
C PRO A 354 15.66 -27.57 8.89
N VAL A 355 15.36 -26.56 8.05
CA VAL A 355 16.40 -25.82 7.32
C VAL A 355 17.25 -24.97 8.29
N ARG A 356 16.61 -24.30 9.25
CA ARG A 356 17.30 -23.54 10.31
C ARG A 356 18.19 -24.42 11.18
N ALA A 357 17.73 -25.63 11.51
CA ALA A 357 18.49 -26.62 12.26
C ALA A 357 19.62 -27.28 11.44
N GLY A 358 19.80 -26.93 10.16
CA GLY A 358 20.88 -27.45 9.32
C GLY A 358 20.62 -28.83 8.74
N ALA A 359 19.35 -29.24 8.61
CA ALA A 359 18.98 -30.54 8.04
C ALA A 359 19.54 -30.73 6.61
N LEU A 360 19.46 -29.71 5.77
CA LEU A 360 20.03 -29.72 4.40
C LEU A 360 21.55 -29.95 4.42
N GLY A 361 22.27 -29.28 5.33
CA GLY A 361 23.72 -29.45 5.47
C GLY A 361 24.13 -30.81 6.06
N ARG A 362 23.27 -31.44 6.87
CA ARG A 362 23.47 -32.84 7.30
C ARG A 362 23.17 -33.82 6.17
N ALA A 363 22.11 -33.59 5.40
CA ALA A 363 21.75 -34.41 4.25
C ALA A 363 22.86 -34.41 3.20
N TRP A 364 23.38 -33.23 2.84
CA TRP A 364 24.50 -33.09 1.91
C TRP A 364 25.76 -33.84 2.37
N ARG A 365 26.14 -33.69 3.65
CA ARG A 365 27.29 -34.43 4.21
C ARG A 365 27.06 -35.94 4.20
N THR A 366 25.86 -36.39 4.54
CA THR A 366 25.49 -37.81 4.52
C THR A 366 25.55 -38.38 3.10
N PHE A 367 25.14 -37.61 2.09
CA PHE A 367 25.24 -37.98 0.68
C PHE A 367 26.70 -37.99 0.18
N ARG A 368 27.47 -36.95 0.50
CA ARG A 368 28.88 -36.82 0.05
C ARG A 368 29.78 -37.87 0.70
N ASP A 369 29.64 -38.06 2.01
CA ASP A 369 30.55 -38.86 2.83
C ASP A 369 30.05 -40.30 3.04
N GLY A 370 28.81 -40.61 2.65
CA GLY A 370 28.21 -41.94 2.76
C GLY A 370 28.77 -42.95 1.74
N ARG A 371 28.79 -44.24 2.11
CA ARG A 371 29.08 -45.37 1.22
C ARG A 371 27.89 -46.35 1.20
N GLY A 372 27.67 -47.03 0.07
CA GLY A 372 26.64 -48.07 -0.08
C GLY A 372 25.21 -47.61 0.26
N LEU A 373 24.44 -48.47 0.95
CA LEU A 373 23.04 -48.24 1.31
C LEU A 373 22.81 -46.98 2.16
N ARG A 374 23.80 -46.55 2.98
CA ARG A 374 23.69 -45.33 3.80
C ARG A 374 23.71 -44.05 2.97
N ARG A 375 24.47 -44.03 1.87
CA ARG A 375 24.45 -42.91 0.89
C ARG A 375 23.10 -42.82 0.20
N TRP A 376 22.56 -43.97 -0.20
CA TRP A 376 21.25 -44.07 -0.84
C TRP A 376 20.10 -43.75 0.11
N ALA A 377 20.06 -44.29 1.33
CA ALA A 377 19.00 -44.02 2.30
C ALA A 377 19.03 -42.57 2.83
N GLY A 378 20.23 -42.01 3.07
CA GLY A 378 20.39 -40.60 3.47
C GLY A 378 20.08 -39.62 2.34
N GLY A 379 20.45 -39.98 1.11
CA GLY A 379 20.10 -39.25 -0.11
C GLY A 379 18.61 -39.31 -0.41
N ALA A 380 18.00 -40.49 -0.49
CA ALA A 380 16.59 -40.70 -0.82
C ALA A 380 15.62 -40.00 0.15
N ARG A 381 15.95 -39.97 1.45
CA ARG A 381 15.14 -39.30 2.48
C ARG A 381 14.93 -37.80 2.24
N TRP A 382 15.85 -37.14 1.52
CA TRP A 382 15.76 -35.72 1.19
C TRP A 382 15.63 -35.47 -0.31
N ALA A 383 16.18 -36.33 -1.15
CA ALA A 383 16.12 -36.23 -2.60
C ALA A 383 14.69 -36.35 -3.10
N ALA A 384 13.88 -37.32 -2.60
CA ALA A 384 12.50 -37.46 -3.04
C ALA A 384 11.63 -36.20 -2.79
N PRO A 385 11.55 -35.63 -1.56
CA PRO A 385 10.77 -34.42 -1.34
C PRO A 385 11.35 -33.18 -2.03
N LEU A 386 12.68 -33.06 -2.13
CA LEU A 386 13.30 -31.94 -2.86
C LEU A 386 13.06 -32.03 -4.36
N SER A 387 13.17 -33.22 -4.95
CA SER A 387 12.85 -33.46 -6.36
C SER A 387 11.37 -33.23 -6.63
N ALA A 388 10.47 -33.71 -5.77
CA ALA A 388 9.04 -33.43 -5.90
C ALA A 388 8.73 -31.93 -5.84
N ALA A 389 9.35 -31.20 -4.89
CA ALA A 389 9.20 -29.75 -4.80
C ALA A 389 9.78 -29.02 -6.01
N ALA A 390 10.95 -29.45 -6.51
CA ALA A 390 11.58 -28.86 -7.70
C ALA A 390 10.75 -29.13 -8.97
N THR A 391 10.30 -30.37 -9.17
CA THR A 391 9.41 -30.72 -10.29
C THR A 391 8.10 -29.96 -10.19
N GLY A 392 7.48 -29.90 -9.01
CA GLY A 392 6.28 -29.09 -8.79
C GLY A 392 6.51 -27.62 -9.11
N ALA A 393 7.63 -27.04 -8.68
CA ALA A 393 8.01 -25.67 -9.02
C ALA A 393 8.17 -25.45 -10.52
N VAL A 394 8.80 -26.38 -11.24
CA VAL A 394 8.97 -26.31 -12.70
C VAL A 394 7.63 -26.42 -13.41
N VAL A 395 6.76 -27.34 -12.99
CA VAL A 395 5.41 -27.50 -13.55
C VAL A 395 4.59 -26.22 -13.33
N LEU A 396 4.57 -25.70 -12.09
CA LEU A 396 3.88 -24.46 -11.77
C LEU A 396 4.44 -23.26 -12.53
N ALA A 397 5.76 -23.19 -12.70
CA ALA A 397 6.39 -22.16 -13.52
C ALA A 397 6.01 -22.28 -15.00
N ALA A 398 5.88 -23.49 -15.54
CA ALA A 398 5.42 -23.69 -16.91
C ALA A 398 3.96 -23.23 -17.08
N PHE A 399 3.06 -23.57 -16.15
CA PHE A 399 1.69 -23.04 -16.13
C PHE A 399 1.70 -21.52 -16.01
N ALA A 400 2.54 -20.98 -15.12
CA ALA A 400 2.71 -19.55 -14.97
C ALA A 400 3.09 -18.92 -16.30
N ILE A 401 4.12 -19.40 -17.00
CA ILE A 401 4.61 -18.89 -18.31
C ILE A 401 3.61 -19.10 -19.45
N ALA A 402 2.73 -20.09 -19.37
CA ALA A 402 1.69 -20.35 -20.38
C ALA A 402 0.41 -19.51 -20.16
N ALA A 403 0.10 -19.11 -18.93
CA ALA A 403 -1.11 -18.33 -18.60
C ALA A 403 -1.18 -16.92 -19.22
N GLU A 404 -1.91 -16.75 -20.32
CA GLU A 404 -2.13 -15.42 -20.87
C GLU A 404 -2.95 -14.54 -19.91
N PRO A 405 -2.65 -13.22 -19.82
CA PRO A 405 -3.49 -12.33 -19.04
C PRO A 405 -4.92 -12.37 -19.60
N PRO A 406 -5.94 -12.56 -18.74
CA PRO A 406 -7.32 -12.53 -19.22
C PRO A 406 -7.58 -11.17 -19.87
N ALA A 407 -8.35 -11.18 -20.95
CA ALA A 407 -8.84 -9.93 -21.52
C ALA A 407 -9.54 -9.12 -20.41
N PRO A 408 -9.38 -7.77 -20.38
CA PRO A 408 -10.14 -6.96 -19.44
C PRO A 408 -11.62 -7.33 -19.58
N PRO A 409 -12.35 -7.47 -18.46
CA PRO A 409 -13.80 -7.64 -18.53
C PRO A 409 -14.40 -6.57 -19.45
N GLU A 410 -15.43 -6.91 -20.22
CA GLU A 410 -16.02 -5.99 -21.21
C GLU A 410 -16.38 -4.63 -20.59
N TYR A 411 -16.83 -4.62 -19.33
CA TYR A 411 -17.15 -3.41 -18.57
C TYR A 411 -15.93 -2.55 -18.13
N LEU A 412 -14.71 -3.09 -18.22
CA LEU A 412 -13.43 -2.38 -18.01
C LEU A 412 -12.68 -2.12 -19.32
N SER A 413 -13.20 -2.61 -20.46
CA SER A 413 -12.54 -2.43 -21.76
C SER A 413 -12.62 -0.99 -22.30
N VAL A 414 -13.53 -0.18 -21.76
CA VAL A 414 -13.74 1.21 -22.13
C VAL A 414 -13.10 2.13 -21.10
N GLU A 415 -11.95 2.72 -21.44
CA GLU A 415 -11.18 3.59 -20.53
C GLU A 415 -11.91 4.91 -20.21
N SER A 416 -12.61 5.48 -21.19
CA SER A 416 -13.43 6.68 -21.01
C SER A 416 -14.62 6.72 -21.97
N VAL A 417 -15.67 7.44 -21.57
CA VAL A 417 -16.89 7.67 -22.36
C VAL A 417 -17.16 9.17 -22.42
N ARG A 418 -17.23 9.70 -23.64
CA ARG A 418 -17.66 11.07 -23.93
C ARG A 418 -18.87 11.06 -24.85
N ILE A 419 -20.00 11.55 -24.35
CA ILE A 419 -21.24 11.67 -25.11
C ILE A 419 -21.63 13.15 -25.11
N MET A 420 -21.61 13.78 -26.29
CA MET A 420 -21.95 15.19 -26.44
C MET A 420 -23.41 15.34 -26.85
N SER A 421 -24.13 16.24 -26.18
CA SER A 421 -25.48 16.64 -26.59
C SER A 421 -25.44 17.43 -27.92
N PRO A 422 -26.45 17.30 -28.80
CA PRO A 422 -26.56 18.09 -30.02
C PRO A 422 -26.49 19.62 -29.79
N ALA A 423 -26.99 20.09 -28.64
CA ALA A 423 -26.94 21.51 -28.26
C ALA A 423 -25.50 21.98 -27.94
N SER A 424 -24.67 21.09 -27.38
CA SER A 424 -23.26 21.37 -27.06
C SER A 424 -22.35 21.34 -28.30
N ALA A 425 -22.76 20.66 -29.37
CA ALA A 425 -22.01 20.57 -30.62
C ALA A 425 -22.01 21.87 -31.44
N GLN A 426 -23.05 22.71 -31.30
CA GLN A 426 -23.17 23.97 -32.06
C GLN A 426 -22.17 25.06 -31.60
N GLY A 427 -21.69 25.00 -30.35
CA GLY A 427 -20.70 25.93 -29.80
C GLY A 427 -19.24 25.67 -30.20
N GLN A 428 -18.93 24.53 -30.84
CA GLN A 428 -17.56 24.11 -31.16
C GLN A 428 -17.22 24.20 -32.66
N SER A 429 -17.78 25.18 -33.38
CA SER A 429 -17.60 25.37 -34.83
C SER A 429 -16.21 25.87 -35.27
N HIS A 430 -15.16 25.71 -34.45
CA HIS A 430 -13.78 26.06 -34.82
C HIS A 430 -12.75 24.92 -34.71
N VAL A 431 -13.18 23.66 -34.73
CA VAL A 431 -12.27 22.53 -34.95
C VAL A 431 -12.69 21.73 -36.18
N ARG A 432 -11.97 22.03 -37.26
CA ARG A 432 -11.78 21.29 -38.52
C ARG A 432 -12.65 20.02 -38.70
N ALA A 433 -13.65 20.15 -39.56
CA ALA A 433 -14.35 19.03 -40.18
C ALA A 433 -13.35 18.06 -40.84
N VAL A 434 -13.36 16.80 -40.39
CA VAL A 434 -12.81 15.66 -41.14
C VAL A 434 -13.85 14.53 -41.07
N ASN A 435 -14.54 14.34 -42.18
CA ASN A 435 -15.27 13.16 -42.64
C ASN A 435 -16.02 12.30 -41.60
N THR A 436 -17.31 12.61 -41.43
CA THR A 436 -18.33 11.69 -40.94
C THR A 436 -18.67 10.64 -42.01
N ALA A 437 -18.07 9.47 -41.90
CA ALA A 437 -18.61 8.22 -42.44
C ALA A 437 -18.74 7.24 -41.26
N ALA A 438 -19.93 6.66 -41.13
CA ALA A 438 -20.31 5.72 -40.09
C ALA A 438 -19.27 4.59 -39.93
N LEU A 439 -18.78 4.40 -38.71
CA LEU A 439 -18.17 3.16 -38.25
C LEU A 439 -18.61 2.92 -36.80
N VAL A 440 -19.37 1.84 -36.62
CA VAL A 440 -19.47 1.14 -35.34
C VAL A 440 -18.10 0.52 -35.11
N GLY A 441 -17.37 1.04 -34.13
CA GLY A 441 -16.04 0.55 -33.79
C GLY A 441 -15.63 1.02 -32.40
N THR A 442 -15.39 0.05 -31.51
CA THR A 442 -14.65 0.23 -30.25
C THR A 442 -13.24 0.73 -30.57
N THR A 443 -12.91 1.97 -30.22
CA THR A 443 -11.54 2.48 -30.36
C THR A 443 -11.03 3.07 -29.06
N SER A 444 -9.83 2.66 -28.69
CA SER A 444 -8.97 3.13 -27.59
C SER A 444 -8.40 4.54 -27.81
N ASP A 445 -9.21 5.47 -28.31
CA ASP A 445 -8.79 6.85 -28.59
C ASP A 445 -9.44 7.79 -27.55
N PRO A 446 -8.67 8.58 -26.76
CA PRO A 446 -9.19 9.46 -25.69
C PRO A 446 -10.13 10.59 -26.14
N GLY A 447 -10.57 10.61 -27.39
CA GLY A 447 -11.45 11.62 -27.98
C GLY A 447 -12.58 11.07 -28.87
N ALA A 448 -12.87 9.77 -28.84
CA ALA A 448 -13.93 9.20 -29.68
C ALA A 448 -15.34 9.58 -29.16
N VAL A 449 -16.07 10.37 -29.95
CA VAL A 449 -17.47 10.73 -29.68
C VAL A 449 -18.38 9.60 -30.20
N VAL A 450 -18.98 8.82 -29.29
CA VAL A 450 -19.97 7.80 -29.67
C VAL A 450 -21.32 8.48 -29.90
N SER A 451 -21.76 8.52 -31.16
CA SER A 451 -23.11 8.96 -31.51
C SER A 451 -24.07 7.77 -31.43
N VAL A 452 -25.07 7.82 -30.56
CA VAL A 452 -26.12 6.79 -30.49
C VAL A 452 -27.05 6.95 -31.70
N PRO A 453 -27.35 5.89 -32.49
CA PRO A 453 -28.26 5.99 -33.61
C PRO A 453 -29.69 6.27 -33.14
N SER A 454 -30.30 7.33 -33.66
CA SER A 454 -31.74 7.54 -33.60
C SER A 454 -32.43 6.61 -34.62
N GLY A 455 -32.95 5.45 -34.19
CA GLY A 455 -33.82 4.64 -35.05
C GLY A 455 -34.11 3.19 -34.62
N THR A 456 -35.34 2.95 -34.13
CA THR A 456 -36.25 1.78 -34.36
C THR A 456 -35.65 0.36 -34.24
N THR A 457 -36.03 -0.55 -33.32
CA THR A 457 -37.38 -0.96 -32.86
C THR A 457 -37.23 -1.87 -31.61
N PRO A 458 -37.96 -1.68 -30.49
CA PRO A 458 -38.02 -2.64 -29.38
C PRO A 458 -39.00 -3.78 -29.67
N GLY A 459 -38.63 -5.01 -29.27
CA GLY A 459 -39.55 -6.15 -29.28
C GLY A 459 -40.64 -6.01 -28.21
N ARG A 460 -41.90 -5.91 -28.68
CA ARG A 460 -43.22 -5.98 -28.00
C ARG A 460 -43.53 -4.99 -26.84
N PRO A 461 -44.81 -4.57 -26.72
CA PRO A 461 -45.18 -3.25 -26.23
C PRO A 461 -45.73 -3.25 -24.80
N GLY A 462 -45.28 -2.28 -24.02
CA GLY A 462 -45.77 -1.93 -22.69
C GLY A 462 -44.68 -1.15 -21.97
N ASP A 463 -44.71 0.18 -22.16
CA ASP A 463 -43.84 1.19 -21.54
C ASP A 463 -42.47 1.40 -22.23
N GLY A 464 -42.39 2.47 -23.04
CA GLY A 464 -41.12 2.95 -23.60
C GLY A 464 -40.21 3.58 -22.54
N PRO A 465 -38.93 3.87 -22.86
CA PRO A 465 -37.99 4.49 -21.91
C PRO A 465 -38.53 5.80 -21.28
N ALA A 466 -39.40 6.52 -22.00
CA ALA A 466 -40.07 7.72 -21.53
C ALA A 466 -41.02 7.51 -20.32
N GLN A 467 -41.55 6.30 -20.11
CA GLN A 467 -42.42 5.96 -18.97
C GLN A 467 -41.64 5.40 -17.77
N ILE A 468 -40.45 4.83 -17.99
CA ILE A 468 -39.66 4.18 -16.93
C ILE A 468 -38.82 5.20 -16.14
N TYR A 469 -38.35 6.28 -16.77
CA TYR A 469 -37.36 7.19 -16.14
C TYR A 469 -37.85 8.62 -15.89
N GLY A 470 -39.02 9.00 -16.40
CA GLY A 470 -39.47 10.39 -16.47
C GLY A 470 -38.58 11.20 -17.41
N ILE A 471 -39.15 11.81 -18.45
CA ILE A 471 -38.37 12.67 -19.34
C ILE A 471 -37.87 13.86 -18.52
N ALA A 472 -36.55 13.94 -18.31
CA ALA A 472 -35.93 15.13 -17.73
C ALA A 472 -36.23 16.34 -18.62
N PRO A 473 -36.56 17.52 -18.06
CA PRO A 473 -36.89 18.70 -18.84
C PRO A 473 -35.76 19.06 -19.81
N ASP A 474 -36.09 19.68 -20.95
CA ASP A 474 -35.17 20.10 -22.01
C ASP A 474 -34.20 21.18 -21.52
N VAL A 475 -33.24 20.76 -20.70
CA VAL A 475 -32.26 21.59 -20.00
C VAL A 475 -30.89 21.03 -20.32
N ALA A 476 -29.92 21.89 -20.60
CA ALA A 476 -28.54 21.47 -20.77
C ALA A 476 -28.02 20.87 -19.45
N VAL A 477 -27.64 19.60 -19.47
CA VAL A 477 -27.11 18.89 -18.30
C VAL A 477 -25.65 18.50 -18.55
N THR A 478 -24.76 18.82 -17.63
CA THR A 478 -23.39 18.27 -17.64
C THR A 478 -23.32 17.09 -16.68
N VAL A 479 -22.81 15.96 -17.13
CA VAL A 479 -22.67 14.75 -16.32
C VAL A 479 -21.20 14.37 -16.27
N LEU A 480 -20.63 14.35 -15.06
CA LEU A 480 -19.23 14.04 -14.82
C LEU A 480 -19.11 12.87 -13.85
N GLY A 481 -18.42 11.81 -14.23
CA GLY A 481 -18.30 10.64 -13.36
C GLY A 481 -17.00 9.86 -13.49
N ASP A 482 -16.88 8.85 -12.65
CA ASP A 482 -15.79 7.88 -12.67
C ASP A 482 -16.21 6.54 -13.30
N SER A 483 -15.46 5.47 -13.03
CA SER A 483 -15.64 4.13 -13.60
C SER A 483 -17.05 3.55 -13.41
N VAL A 484 -17.74 3.86 -12.30
CA VAL A 484 -19.10 3.36 -12.10
C VAL A 484 -20.06 3.98 -13.11
N MET A 485 -19.88 5.27 -13.40
CA MET A 485 -20.71 5.99 -14.37
C MET A 485 -20.37 5.62 -15.82
N VAL A 486 -19.14 5.19 -16.12
CA VAL A 486 -18.77 4.65 -17.44
C VAL A 486 -19.72 3.52 -17.84
N GLY A 487 -19.99 2.57 -16.93
CA GLY A 487 -20.90 1.46 -17.18
C GLY A 487 -22.37 1.86 -17.35
N ALA A 488 -22.78 3.02 -16.81
CA ALA A 488 -24.15 3.52 -16.90
C ALA A 488 -24.36 4.59 -17.99
N ALA A 489 -23.28 5.08 -18.62
CA ALA A 489 -23.33 6.22 -19.52
C ALA A 489 -24.31 6.06 -20.71
N PRO A 490 -24.41 4.91 -21.41
CA PRO A 490 -25.40 4.74 -22.48
C PRO A 490 -26.85 4.86 -21.99
N THR A 491 -27.14 4.29 -20.82
CA THR A 491 -28.48 4.35 -20.20
C THR A 491 -28.81 5.76 -19.74
N LEU A 492 -27.83 6.47 -19.15
CA LEU A 492 -27.99 7.88 -18.79
C LEU A 492 -28.22 8.77 -20.01
N ALA A 493 -27.51 8.54 -21.12
CA ALA A 493 -27.72 9.29 -22.36
C ALA A 493 -29.11 9.04 -22.95
N ALA A 494 -29.61 7.81 -22.86
CA ALA A 494 -30.96 7.47 -23.29
C ALA A 494 -32.05 8.10 -22.39
N ALA A 495 -31.78 8.20 -21.08
CA ALA A 495 -32.73 8.74 -20.11
C ALA A 495 -32.70 10.28 -20.02
N ILE A 496 -31.54 10.89 -20.34
CA ILE A 496 -31.33 12.35 -20.37
C ILE A 496 -30.74 12.73 -21.74
N PRO A 497 -31.56 12.84 -22.80
CA PRO A 497 -31.07 13.11 -24.15
C PRO A 497 -30.29 14.43 -24.30
N SER A 498 -30.51 15.39 -23.40
CA SER A 498 -29.81 16.68 -23.36
C SER A 498 -28.46 16.64 -22.62
N ALA A 499 -28.07 15.50 -22.05
CA ALA A 499 -26.87 15.37 -21.24
C ALA A 499 -25.58 15.37 -22.07
N ASP A 500 -24.61 16.15 -21.60
CA ASP A 500 -23.21 16.08 -22.00
C ASP A 500 -22.43 15.25 -20.97
N ILE A 501 -22.19 13.98 -21.28
CA ILE A 501 -21.61 12.98 -20.38
C ILE A 501 -20.11 12.86 -20.59
N ASP A 502 -19.37 12.84 -19.49
CA ASP A 502 -17.94 12.57 -19.42
C ASP A 502 -17.65 11.68 -18.22
N ALA A 503 -17.32 10.42 -18.49
CA ALA A 503 -16.95 9.47 -17.45
C ALA A 503 -15.64 8.76 -17.81
N ALA A 504 -14.78 8.48 -16.84
CA ALA A 504 -13.52 7.77 -17.10
C ALA A 504 -13.13 6.83 -15.96
N ILE A 505 -12.53 5.70 -16.32
CA ILE A 505 -11.97 4.73 -15.38
C ILE A 505 -10.83 5.38 -14.60
N GLY A 506 -10.79 5.15 -13.28
CA GLY A 506 -9.72 5.65 -12.41
C GLY A 506 -9.77 7.16 -12.13
N ARG A 507 -10.80 7.88 -12.62
CA ARG A 507 -10.91 9.33 -12.42
C ARG A 507 -10.91 9.70 -10.93
N GLN A 508 -10.01 10.61 -10.57
CA GLN A 508 -9.86 11.16 -9.23
C GLN A 508 -10.62 12.49 -9.09
N ALA A 509 -10.89 12.90 -7.85
CA ALA A 509 -11.61 14.13 -7.57
C ALA A 509 -10.90 15.40 -8.07
N GLN A 510 -9.57 15.42 -8.01
CA GLN A 510 -8.81 16.57 -8.53
C GLN A 510 -8.98 16.72 -10.04
N THR A 511 -8.85 15.62 -10.80
CA THR A 511 -9.08 15.63 -12.25
C THR A 511 -10.49 16.08 -12.60
N ALA A 512 -11.50 15.66 -11.83
CA ALA A 512 -12.87 16.11 -12.03
C ALA A 512 -13.02 17.63 -11.80
N LEU A 513 -12.39 18.18 -10.75
CA LEU A 513 -12.37 19.62 -10.49
C LEU A 513 -11.71 20.40 -11.64
N ASP A 514 -10.57 19.92 -12.15
CA ASP A 514 -9.86 20.56 -13.27
C ASP A 514 -10.75 20.61 -14.53
N ILE A 515 -11.49 19.52 -14.83
CA ILE A 515 -12.45 19.47 -15.94
C ILE A 515 -13.58 20.49 -15.74
N LEU A 516 -14.15 20.59 -14.53
CA LEU A 516 -15.21 21.55 -14.24
C LEU A 516 -14.72 23.00 -14.40
N GLN A 517 -13.51 23.31 -13.93
CA GLN A 517 -12.91 24.63 -14.09
C GLN A 517 -12.64 24.97 -15.57
N GLN A 518 -12.13 24.01 -16.34
CA GLN A 518 -11.93 24.15 -17.78
C GLN A 518 -13.24 24.39 -18.53
N ARG A 519 -14.30 23.63 -18.20
CA ARG A 519 -15.61 23.81 -18.85
C ARG A 519 -16.29 25.10 -18.44
N ARG A 520 -16.10 25.55 -17.20
CA ARG A 520 -16.58 26.85 -16.74
C ARG A 520 -15.95 27.98 -17.54
N SER A 521 -14.63 27.97 -17.73
CA SER A 521 -13.94 29.01 -18.51
C SER A 521 -14.34 29.00 -19.99
N ALA A 522 -14.67 27.83 -20.53
CA ALA A 522 -15.19 27.66 -21.88
C ALA A 522 -16.72 27.90 -22.02
N GLN A 523 -17.42 28.27 -20.94
CA GLN A 523 -18.89 28.41 -20.91
C GLN A 523 -19.64 27.17 -21.43
N ALA A 524 -19.08 25.99 -21.19
CA ALA A 524 -19.56 24.70 -21.67
C ALA A 524 -20.28 23.87 -20.60
N LEU A 525 -20.63 24.47 -19.46
CA LEU A 525 -21.39 23.82 -18.39
C LEU A 525 -22.90 24.00 -18.61
N GLY A 526 -23.64 22.92 -18.45
CA GLY A 526 -25.10 22.96 -18.40
C GLY A 526 -25.63 23.71 -17.18
N ASP A 527 -26.93 23.95 -17.15
CA ASP A 527 -27.61 24.59 -16.01
C ASP A 527 -27.75 23.64 -14.82
N ALA A 528 -27.82 22.33 -15.09
CA ALA A 528 -27.71 21.27 -14.09
C ALA A 528 -26.41 20.50 -14.27
N VAL A 529 -25.76 20.13 -13.17
CA VAL A 529 -24.54 19.33 -13.17
C VAL A 529 -24.73 18.10 -12.30
N ILE A 530 -24.38 16.92 -12.81
CA ILE A 530 -24.41 15.64 -12.08
C ILE A 530 -22.97 15.17 -11.89
N ILE A 531 -22.59 14.83 -10.66
CA ILE A 531 -21.23 14.42 -10.28
C ILE A 531 -21.27 13.09 -9.55
N HIS A 532 -20.54 12.09 -10.05
CA HIS A 532 -20.27 10.84 -9.32
C HIS A 532 -18.78 10.55 -9.27
N ILE A 533 -18.15 10.91 -8.15
CA ILE A 533 -16.71 10.82 -7.94
C ILE A 533 -16.44 10.33 -6.53
N GLY A 534 -15.46 9.42 -6.40
CA GLY A 534 -14.98 8.92 -5.12
C GLY A 534 -14.93 7.39 -5.04
N ASN A 535 -15.30 6.67 -6.10
CA ASN A 535 -15.16 5.21 -6.14
C ASN A 535 -13.69 4.80 -6.29
N ASN A 536 -12.85 5.66 -6.90
CA ASN A 536 -11.45 5.36 -7.22
C ASN A 536 -10.43 6.00 -6.27
N GLY A 537 -10.86 6.66 -5.20
CA GLY A 537 -9.96 7.32 -4.26
C GLY A 537 -10.67 8.26 -3.29
N THR A 538 -9.92 8.90 -2.40
CA THR A 538 -10.47 9.80 -1.40
C THR A 538 -11.00 11.09 -2.02
N PHE A 539 -12.13 11.57 -1.50
CA PHE A 539 -12.76 12.84 -1.89
C PHE A 539 -12.82 13.76 -0.67
N THR A 540 -12.08 14.86 -0.71
CA THR A 540 -11.90 15.74 0.46
C THR A 540 -12.92 16.88 0.50
N THR A 541 -13.18 17.42 1.70
CA THR A 541 -14.03 18.60 1.90
C THR A 541 -13.57 19.78 1.04
N ASN A 542 -12.27 20.03 0.94
CA ASN A 542 -11.72 21.13 0.13
C ASN A 542 -12.01 20.94 -1.36
N GLN A 543 -11.92 19.71 -1.87
CA GLN A 543 -12.25 19.42 -3.26
C GLN A 543 -13.75 19.61 -3.51
N PHE A 544 -14.61 19.13 -2.60
CA PHE A 544 -16.06 19.37 -2.68
C PHE A 544 -16.38 20.86 -2.73
N ASP A 545 -15.84 21.63 -1.79
CA ASP A 545 -16.09 23.08 -1.70
C ASP A 545 -15.55 23.82 -2.93
N ALA A 546 -14.40 23.41 -3.48
CA ALA A 546 -13.85 23.96 -4.72
C ALA A 546 -14.72 23.64 -5.95
N MET A 547 -15.29 22.43 -6.03
CA MET A 547 -16.26 22.09 -7.08
C MET A 547 -17.52 22.96 -6.95
N MET A 548 -18.05 23.15 -5.74
CA MET A 548 -19.22 23.99 -5.53
C MET A 548 -18.95 25.47 -5.82
N GLN A 549 -17.75 25.98 -5.52
CA GLN A 549 -17.34 27.33 -5.95
C GLN A 549 -17.26 27.46 -7.48
N ALA A 550 -16.84 26.40 -8.18
CA ALA A 550 -16.85 26.35 -9.64
C ALA A 550 -18.28 26.38 -10.21
N LEU A 551 -19.25 25.88 -9.45
CA LEU A 551 -20.63 25.64 -9.89
C LEU A 551 -21.67 26.52 -9.17
N ALA A 552 -21.24 27.60 -8.52
CA ALA A 552 -22.10 28.43 -7.68
C ALA A 552 -23.24 29.13 -8.45
N ASP A 553 -23.08 29.31 -9.76
CA ASP A 553 -24.07 29.92 -10.65
C ASP A 553 -24.97 28.89 -11.35
N ARG A 554 -24.78 27.59 -11.07
CA ARG A 554 -25.60 26.51 -11.62
C ARG A 554 -26.88 26.36 -10.82
N ARG A 555 -27.96 25.99 -11.52
CA ARG A 555 -29.29 25.83 -10.93
C ARG A 555 -29.33 24.72 -9.90
N VAL A 556 -28.73 23.57 -10.23
CA VAL A 556 -28.61 22.42 -9.33
C VAL A 556 -27.34 21.64 -9.62
N VAL A 557 -26.67 21.18 -8.57
CA VAL A 557 -25.52 20.28 -8.60
C VAL A 557 -25.89 19.02 -7.83
N ILE A 558 -26.02 17.90 -8.54
CA ILE A 558 -26.44 16.62 -7.97
C ILE A 558 -25.20 15.77 -7.74
N PHE A 559 -24.93 15.42 -6.50
CA PHE A 559 -23.89 14.46 -6.15
C PHE A 559 -24.48 13.08 -5.94
N VAL A 560 -23.86 12.08 -6.54
CA VAL A 560 -24.16 10.67 -6.28
C VAL A 560 -23.14 10.18 -5.25
N ASN A 561 -23.59 9.65 -4.12
CA ASN A 561 -22.69 9.05 -3.13
C ASN A 561 -22.19 7.67 -3.60
N VAL A 562 -21.12 7.17 -2.99
CA VAL A 562 -20.36 6.04 -3.52
C VAL A 562 -20.70 4.73 -2.81
N LYS A 563 -20.68 3.62 -3.55
CA LYS A 563 -20.74 2.25 -3.00
C LYS A 563 -19.52 1.49 -3.52
N VAL A 564 -18.54 1.29 -2.64
CA VAL A 564 -17.26 0.67 -2.95
C VAL A 564 -16.76 -0.06 -1.70
N PRO A 565 -16.37 -1.35 -1.75
CA PRO A 565 -15.88 -2.08 -0.59
C PRO A 565 -14.44 -1.65 -0.23
N ARG A 566 -14.27 -0.38 0.15
CA ARG A 566 -12.99 0.29 0.42
C ARG A 566 -13.10 1.17 1.65
N SER A 567 -11.97 1.40 2.31
CA SER A 567 -11.90 2.14 3.58
C SER A 567 -12.33 3.60 3.48
N TRP A 568 -12.35 4.18 2.29
CA TRP A 568 -12.79 5.56 2.05
C TRP A 568 -14.27 5.71 1.67
N GLU A 569 -15.04 4.61 1.55
CA GLU A 569 -16.47 4.66 1.22
C GLU A 569 -17.21 5.59 2.19
N GLU A 570 -17.14 5.28 3.48
CA GLU A 570 -17.83 6.03 4.53
C GLU A 570 -17.31 7.48 4.67
N PRO A 571 -15.98 7.73 4.77
CA PRO A 571 -15.47 9.11 4.77
C PRO A 571 -15.90 9.95 3.56
N ASN A 572 -15.89 9.38 2.35
CA ASN A 572 -16.32 10.10 1.15
C ASN A 572 -17.83 10.39 1.19
N ASN A 573 -18.64 9.41 1.60
CA ASN A 573 -20.09 9.59 1.73
C ASN A 573 -20.43 10.65 2.79
N GLN A 574 -19.65 10.72 3.88
CA GLN A 574 -19.79 11.77 4.88
C GLN A 574 -19.43 13.16 4.32
N VAL A 575 -18.34 13.28 3.55
CA VAL A 575 -17.97 14.53 2.88
C VAL A 575 -19.08 15.00 1.92
N ILE A 576 -19.67 14.08 1.16
CA ILE A 576 -20.76 14.39 0.24
C ILE A 576 -22.01 14.79 1.02
N ALA A 577 -22.43 14.02 2.03
CA ALA A 577 -23.62 14.30 2.85
C ALA A 577 -23.50 15.66 3.57
N ASP A 578 -22.38 15.89 4.26
CA ASP A 578 -22.12 17.18 4.91
C ASP A 578 -22.04 18.32 3.88
N GLY A 579 -21.48 18.04 2.70
CA GLY A 579 -21.31 18.98 1.60
C GLY A 579 -22.63 19.47 1.02
N VAL A 580 -23.55 18.56 0.70
CA VAL A 580 -24.86 18.93 0.13
C VAL A 580 -25.69 19.77 1.11
N HIS A 581 -25.50 19.60 2.42
CA HIS A 581 -26.15 20.44 3.43
C HIS A 581 -25.58 21.87 3.51
N ARG A 582 -24.33 22.09 3.07
CA ARG A 582 -23.69 23.42 3.11
C ARG A 582 -24.10 24.33 1.96
N TYR A 583 -24.59 23.79 0.84
CA TYR A 583 -24.88 24.55 -0.38
C TYR A 583 -26.33 24.38 -0.82
N SER A 584 -27.05 25.49 -1.00
CA SER A 584 -28.49 25.49 -1.31
C SER A 584 -28.84 24.96 -2.70
N ASN A 585 -27.89 24.96 -3.63
CA ASN A 585 -28.05 24.41 -4.97
C ASN A 585 -27.45 23.00 -5.11
N ALA A 586 -27.05 22.34 -4.01
CA ALA A 586 -26.56 20.97 -4.02
C ALA A 586 -27.65 19.98 -3.59
N ALA A 587 -27.68 18.81 -4.24
CA ALA A 587 -28.61 17.72 -3.95
C ALA A 587 -27.88 16.36 -3.91
N LEU A 588 -28.46 15.38 -3.20
CA LEU A 588 -27.87 14.05 -3.01
C LEU A 588 -28.72 12.96 -3.65
N VAL A 589 -28.10 12.17 -4.53
CA VAL A 589 -28.59 10.85 -4.91
C VAL A 589 -27.94 9.81 -4.00
N ASP A 590 -28.76 9.19 -3.15
CA ASP A 590 -28.31 8.15 -2.21
C ASP A 590 -28.22 6.76 -2.87
N TRP A 591 -27.22 6.59 -3.73
CA TRP A 591 -26.85 5.32 -4.33
C TRP A 591 -26.34 4.30 -3.32
N HIS A 592 -25.63 4.74 -2.27
CA HIS A 592 -25.07 3.88 -1.22
C HIS A 592 -26.16 3.09 -0.50
N SER A 593 -27.18 3.76 0.04
CA SER A 593 -28.28 3.07 0.73
C SER A 593 -29.13 2.25 -0.23
N ALA A 594 -29.33 2.73 -1.46
CA ALA A 594 -30.13 2.02 -2.47
C ALA A 594 -29.50 0.70 -2.95
N SER A 595 -28.18 0.54 -2.73
CA SER A 595 -27.40 -0.62 -3.18
C SER A 595 -26.74 -1.42 -2.06
N ALA A 596 -26.79 -0.95 -0.81
CA ALA A 596 -26.42 -1.71 0.37
C ALA A 596 -27.26 -2.99 0.42
N ASP A 597 -26.63 -4.15 0.56
CA ASP A 597 -27.26 -5.48 0.59
C ASP A 597 -27.82 -6.02 -0.74
N ARG A 598 -27.40 -5.44 -1.87
CA ARG A 598 -27.83 -5.88 -3.20
C ARG A 598 -26.65 -6.30 -4.10
N PRO A 599 -25.93 -7.39 -3.76
CA PRO A 599 -24.77 -7.85 -4.55
C PRO A 599 -25.13 -8.22 -6.00
N GLU A 600 -26.39 -8.53 -6.29
CA GLU A 600 -26.88 -8.79 -7.65
C GLU A 600 -26.77 -7.59 -8.59
N LEU A 601 -26.69 -6.36 -8.05
CA LEU A 601 -26.53 -5.13 -8.83
C LEU A 601 -25.11 -4.93 -9.34
N PHE A 602 -24.13 -5.70 -8.84
CA PHE A 602 -22.71 -5.49 -9.09
C PHE A 602 -22.05 -6.67 -9.82
N GLN A 603 -20.99 -6.38 -10.54
CA GLN A 603 -20.04 -7.37 -11.04
C GLN A 603 -19.26 -8.00 -9.87
N ASP A 604 -18.42 -9.00 -10.16
CA ASP A 604 -17.68 -9.77 -9.14
C ASP A 604 -16.63 -8.93 -8.38
N ASP A 605 -16.41 -7.68 -8.76
CA ASP A 605 -15.58 -6.72 -8.04
C ASP A 605 -16.34 -5.93 -6.96
N GLY A 606 -17.67 -6.01 -6.93
CA GLY A 606 -18.53 -5.29 -6.00
C GLY A 606 -18.59 -3.77 -6.22
N ILE A 607 -18.18 -3.28 -7.39
CA ILE A 607 -18.09 -1.85 -7.72
C ILE A 607 -18.83 -1.55 -9.03
N HIS A 608 -18.54 -2.29 -10.10
CA HIS A 608 -19.13 -2.01 -11.42
C HIS A 608 -20.53 -2.59 -11.53
N LEU A 609 -21.39 -1.91 -12.26
CA LEU A 609 -22.82 -2.24 -12.32
C LEU A 609 -23.10 -3.41 -13.27
N ARG A 610 -24.07 -4.24 -12.89
CA ARG A 610 -24.79 -5.19 -13.77
C ARG A 610 -26.06 -4.53 -14.32
N GLY A 611 -26.70 -5.17 -15.30
CA GLY A 611 -27.87 -4.63 -15.99
C GLY A 611 -28.92 -4.00 -15.06
N GLU A 612 -29.36 -4.69 -14.01
CA GLU A 612 -30.30 -4.14 -13.03
C GLU A 612 -29.73 -2.96 -12.22
N GLY A 613 -28.44 -3.02 -11.86
CA GLY A 613 -27.72 -1.94 -11.19
C GLY A 613 -27.66 -0.67 -12.03
N VAL A 614 -27.38 -0.81 -13.33
CA VAL A 614 -27.39 0.30 -14.30
C VAL A 614 -28.76 0.97 -14.35
N GLN A 615 -29.85 0.18 -14.35
CA GLN A 615 -31.20 0.73 -14.40
C GLN A 615 -31.59 1.47 -13.13
N LEU A 616 -31.32 0.88 -11.96
CA LEU A 616 -31.59 1.54 -10.68
C LEU A 616 -30.77 2.83 -10.56
N TYR A 617 -29.48 2.78 -10.87
CA TYR A 617 -28.56 3.91 -10.83
C TYR A 617 -29.06 5.09 -11.69
N ALA A 618 -29.41 4.81 -12.96
CA ALA A 618 -29.97 5.84 -13.85
C ALA A 618 -31.31 6.40 -13.34
N SER A 619 -32.20 5.54 -12.83
CA SER A 619 -33.53 5.96 -12.33
C SER A 619 -33.45 6.89 -11.12
N LEU A 620 -32.49 6.68 -10.21
CA LEU A 620 -32.30 7.54 -9.04
C LEU A 620 -31.80 8.93 -9.48
N ILE A 621 -30.88 8.97 -10.42
CA ILE A 621 -30.35 10.23 -10.98
C ILE A 621 -31.45 11.01 -11.70
N THR A 622 -32.24 10.37 -12.57
CA THR A 622 -33.30 11.08 -13.30
C THR A 622 -34.41 11.55 -12.38
N LYS A 623 -34.77 10.76 -11.36
CA LYS A 623 -35.74 11.16 -10.34
C LYS A 623 -35.29 12.41 -9.60
N GLU A 624 -34.03 12.47 -9.18
CA GLU A 624 -33.48 13.63 -8.47
C GLU A 624 -33.42 14.86 -9.39
N LEU A 625 -32.98 14.69 -10.64
CA LEU A 625 -32.99 15.76 -11.62
C LEU A 625 -34.40 16.33 -11.87
N ALA A 626 -35.41 15.47 -11.94
CA ALA A 626 -36.81 15.86 -12.11
C ALA A 626 -37.38 16.59 -10.89
N ALA A 627 -36.89 16.32 -9.67
CA ALA A 627 -37.27 17.03 -8.46
C ALA A 627 -36.82 18.51 -8.46
N HIS A 628 -35.88 18.86 -9.34
CA HIS A 628 -35.41 20.22 -9.57
C HIS A 628 -35.75 20.66 -11.01
N PRO A 629 -36.99 21.10 -11.29
CA PRO A 629 -37.37 21.59 -12.62
C PRO A 629 -36.73 22.97 -12.93
N PRO A 630 -36.57 23.34 -14.22
CA PRO A 630 -36.19 24.70 -14.62
C PRO A 630 -37.28 25.71 -14.23
N PRO A 631 -36.94 27.00 -14.08
CA PRO A 631 -37.94 28.05 -13.88
C PRO A 631 -38.94 28.08 -15.04
N PRO A 632 -40.22 28.44 -14.79
CA PRO A 632 -41.22 28.53 -15.84
C PRO A 632 -40.79 29.55 -16.91
N PRO A 633 -41.14 29.32 -18.19
CA PRO A 633 -40.86 30.29 -19.25
C PRO A 633 -41.52 31.64 -18.91
N PRO A 634 -40.92 32.77 -19.33
CA PRO A 634 -41.51 34.08 -19.10
C PRO A 634 -42.92 34.13 -19.71
N PRO A 635 -43.86 34.87 -19.09
CA PRO A 635 -45.21 35.00 -19.62
C PRO A 635 -45.13 35.53 -21.06
N PRO A 636 -46.01 35.06 -21.96
CA PRO A 636 -46.05 35.57 -23.32
C PRO A 636 -46.23 37.09 -23.28
N PRO A 637 -45.58 37.84 -24.19
CA PRO A 637 -45.79 39.28 -24.27
C PRO A 637 -47.29 39.57 -24.43
N PRO A 638 -47.81 40.67 -23.84
CA PRO A 638 -49.22 41.00 -23.92
C PRO A 638 -49.68 41.04 -25.38
N ALA A 639 -50.89 40.55 -25.66
CA ALA A 639 -51.45 40.34 -27.00
C ALA A 639 -51.53 41.60 -27.91
N ASN A 640 -51.11 42.76 -27.41
CA ASN A 640 -51.03 44.04 -28.12
C ASN A 640 -49.59 44.60 -28.23
N ALA A 641 -48.56 43.79 -27.97
CA ALA A 641 -47.20 44.19 -28.33
C ALA A 641 -47.08 44.25 -29.86
N PRO A 642 -46.66 45.39 -30.46
CA PRO A 642 -46.44 45.44 -31.90
C PRO A 642 -45.38 44.40 -32.30
N PRO A 643 -45.49 43.80 -33.49
CA PRO A 643 -44.50 42.83 -33.94
C PRO A 643 -43.10 43.45 -33.89
N PRO A 644 -42.06 42.69 -33.52
CA PRO A 644 -40.70 43.20 -33.60
C PRO A 644 -40.45 43.69 -35.03
N ALA A 645 -39.93 44.91 -35.15
CA ALA A 645 -39.60 45.49 -36.44
C ALA A 645 -38.67 44.51 -37.19
N PRO A 646 -38.89 44.28 -38.51
CA PRO A 646 -37.96 43.48 -39.29
C PRO A 646 -36.57 44.12 -39.18
N PRO A 647 -35.49 43.31 -39.11
CA PRO A 647 -34.14 43.87 -39.17
C PRO A 647 -34.03 44.69 -40.47
N PRO A 648 -33.33 45.85 -40.46
CA PRO A 648 -33.15 46.63 -41.67
C PRO A 648 -32.38 45.79 -42.70
N ASP A 649 -32.82 45.86 -43.96
CA ASP A 649 -32.06 45.32 -45.10
C ASP A 649 -30.68 45.99 -45.13
N VAL A 650 -29.66 45.26 -44.67
CA VAL A 650 -28.28 45.70 -44.86
C VAL A 650 -27.89 45.31 -46.28
N THR A 651 -27.99 46.28 -47.20
CA THR A 651 -27.33 46.19 -48.49
C THR A 651 -25.81 46.27 -48.31
N PRO A 652 -24.97 45.74 -49.22
CA PRO A 652 -23.50 45.71 -49.07
C PRO A 652 -22.79 47.06 -49.00
N ALA A 653 -23.50 48.18 -48.83
CA ALA A 653 -22.97 49.53 -48.83
C ALA A 653 -22.77 50.14 -47.41
N ASP A 654 -23.26 49.51 -46.34
CA ASP A 654 -23.21 50.07 -44.97
C ASP A 654 -22.10 49.50 -44.07
N ILE A 655 -21.03 48.93 -44.64
CA ILE A 655 -19.83 48.58 -43.87
C ILE A 655 -18.97 49.84 -43.72
N PRO A 656 -18.78 50.40 -42.50
CA PRO A 656 -17.85 51.49 -42.31
C PRO A 656 -16.42 50.97 -42.49
N THR A 657 -15.72 51.50 -43.49
CA THR A 657 -14.26 51.40 -43.60
C THR A 657 -13.62 52.05 -42.38
N LEU A 658 -13.13 51.23 -41.44
CA LEU A 658 -12.22 51.69 -40.41
C LEU A 658 -10.83 51.88 -41.02
N GLY A 659 -10.41 53.15 -41.06
CA GLY A 659 -9.04 53.55 -41.38
C GLY A 659 -8.01 53.05 -40.35
N PRO A 660 -6.70 53.23 -40.63
CA PRO A 660 -5.63 52.57 -39.90
C PRO A 660 -5.46 53.14 -38.49
N VAL A 661 -5.45 52.27 -37.49
CA VAL A 661 -5.17 52.59 -36.08
C VAL A 661 -3.66 52.42 -35.80
N PRO A 662 -3.03 53.28 -34.97
CA PRO A 662 -1.57 53.37 -34.83
C PRO A 662 -0.95 52.18 -34.09
N GLY A 663 0.28 51.81 -34.47
CA GLY A 663 1.01 50.68 -33.92
C GLY A 663 1.50 50.85 -32.48
N PRO A 664 1.61 49.76 -31.70
CA PRO A 664 2.27 49.75 -30.40
C PRO A 664 3.78 49.40 -30.51
N GLN A 665 4.59 50.13 -29.73
CA GLN A 665 6.00 49.84 -29.43
C GLN A 665 6.15 48.62 -28.47
N PRO A 666 7.35 47.99 -28.39
CA PRO A 666 7.50 46.55 -28.13
C PRO A 666 7.71 46.16 -26.66
N VAL A 667 7.31 44.93 -26.32
CA VAL A 667 7.65 44.20 -25.08
C VAL A 667 8.20 42.80 -25.48
N PRO A 668 9.28 42.30 -24.86
CA PRO A 668 10.11 41.20 -25.38
C PRO A 668 9.48 39.79 -25.23
N PRO A 669 9.98 38.78 -25.99
CA PRO A 669 9.25 37.54 -26.23
C PRO A 669 9.40 36.52 -25.10
N THR A 670 8.29 35.89 -24.71
CA THR A 670 8.29 34.63 -23.98
C THR A 670 7.73 33.56 -24.91
N ALA A 671 8.57 32.58 -25.26
CA ALA A 671 8.26 31.54 -26.24
C ALA A 671 7.34 30.46 -25.64
N THR A 672 6.27 30.13 -26.36
CA THR A 672 5.51 28.88 -26.17
C THR A 672 6.02 27.84 -27.17
N PRO A 673 6.21 26.57 -26.77
CA PRO A 673 6.75 25.54 -27.63
C PRO A 673 5.70 25.07 -28.68
N THR A 674 6.16 24.78 -29.90
CA THR A 674 5.41 24.04 -30.93
C THR A 674 6.01 22.62 -31.06
N PRO A 675 5.27 21.65 -31.64
CA PRO A 675 5.29 20.25 -31.23
C PRO A 675 6.27 19.40 -32.05
N THR A 676 6.72 18.32 -31.44
CA THR A 676 7.57 17.29 -32.03
C THR A 676 6.80 16.43 -33.03
N PRO A 677 7.32 16.16 -34.24
CA PRO A 677 6.84 15.07 -35.09
C PRO A 677 7.59 13.76 -34.81
N THR A 678 6.86 12.65 -34.97
CA THR A 678 7.18 11.22 -34.82
C THR A 678 8.47 10.77 -35.53
N PRO A 679 9.24 9.78 -35.02
CA PRO A 679 10.53 9.39 -35.61
C PRO A 679 10.40 8.28 -36.67
N GLY A 680 11.14 8.44 -37.77
CA GLY A 680 11.54 7.42 -38.75
C GLY A 680 13.04 7.54 -39.05
N PRO A 681 13.69 6.53 -39.66
CA PRO A 681 14.96 5.99 -39.15
C PRO A 681 16.27 6.52 -39.78
N THR A 682 17.32 6.50 -38.94
CA THR A 682 18.76 6.26 -39.22
C THR A 682 19.54 7.13 -40.23
N SER A 683 20.52 7.91 -39.73
CA SER A 683 21.96 7.90 -40.10
C SER A 683 22.75 8.96 -39.30
N PRO A 684 24.07 8.81 -39.08
CA PRO A 684 24.80 9.43 -37.96
C PRO A 684 25.32 10.84 -38.30
N PRO A 685 25.38 11.80 -37.35
CA PRO A 685 26.02 13.08 -37.59
C PRO A 685 27.45 13.12 -37.06
N THR A 686 28.30 13.55 -37.97
CA THR A 686 29.59 14.21 -37.80
C THR A 686 29.61 15.29 -36.71
N SER A 687 30.79 15.40 -36.10
CA SER A 687 31.25 16.30 -35.03
C SER A 687 31.01 17.79 -35.23
N VAL A 688 30.53 18.47 -34.18
CA VAL A 688 30.58 19.93 -33.95
C VAL A 688 31.25 20.17 -32.58
N PRO A 689 32.19 21.13 -32.43
CA PRO A 689 32.97 21.31 -31.21
C PRO A 689 32.19 22.04 -30.09
N PRO A 690 32.57 21.86 -28.81
CA PRO A 690 31.87 22.47 -27.69
C PRO A 690 32.18 23.97 -27.51
N PRO A 691 31.26 24.75 -26.91
CA PRO A 691 31.48 26.16 -26.61
C PRO A 691 32.45 26.38 -25.43
N PRO A 692 33.07 27.58 -25.31
CA PRO A 692 34.08 27.87 -24.30
C PRO A 692 33.48 28.00 -22.87
N PRO A 693 34.28 27.76 -21.83
CA PRO A 693 33.83 27.79 -20.44
C PRO A 693 33.60 29.21 -19.90
N PRO A 694 32.75 29.37 -18.87
CA PRO A 694 32.49 30.66 -18.23
C PRO A 694 33.68 31.16 -17.37
N PRO A 695 33.76 32.47 -17.10
CA PRO A 695 34.84 33.06 -16.30
C PRO A 695 34.77 32.67 -14.81
N PRO A 696 35.90 32.68 -14.09
CA PRO A 696 35.99 32.24 -12.71
C PRO A 696 35.35 33.24 -11.73
N PRO A 697 34.86 32.76 -10.56
CA PRO A 697 34.29 33.61 -9.51
C PRO A 697 35.37 34.44 -8.79
N PRO A 698 34.99 35.56 -8.14
CA PRO A 698 35.93 36.40 -7.39
C PRO A 698 36.46 35.67 -6.13
N PRO A 699 37.66 36.05 -5.65
CA PRO A 699 38.32 35.37 -4.53
C PRO A 699 37.57 35.62 -3.19
N PRO A 700 37.60 34.63 -2.27
CA PRO A 700 36.97 34.76 -0.96
C PRO A 700 37.71 35.76 -0.04
N THR A 701 36.96 36.44 0.82
CA THR A 701 37.49 37.29 1.89
C THR A 701 38.30 36.48 2.91
N PRO A 702 39.41 37.02 3.46
CA PRO A 702 40.23 36.32 4.42
C PRO A 702 39.51 36.13 5.77
N PRO A 703 39.75 35.02 6.48
CA PRO A 703 39.16 34.75 7.79
C PRO A 703 39.77 35.64 8.89
N PRO A 704 39.06 35.91 9.99
CA PRO A 704 39.61 36.61 11.15
C PRO A 704 40.72 35.78 11.83
N PRO A 705 41.68 36.42 12.53
CA PRO A 705 42.79 35.74 13.18
C PRO A 705 42.30 34.82 14.32
N PRO A 706 43.02 33.72 14.59
CA PRO A 706 42.64 32.76 15.63
C PRO A 706 42.84 33.36 17.04
N PRO A 707 42.01 32.98 18.03
CA PRO A 707 42.25 33.33 19.42
C PRO A 707 43.50 32.62 19.97
N THR A 708 44.24 33.34 20.81
CA THR A 708 45.46 32.90 21.51
C THR A 708 45.22 31.61 22.32
N PRO A 709 46.11 30.60 22.26
CA PRO A 709 45.92 29.37 23.01
C PRO A 709 46.05 29.60 24.53
N ALA A 710 45.06 29.12 25.28
CA ALA A 710 45.11 29.02 26.74
C ALA A 710 46.20 28.03 27.19
N PRO A 711 46.86 28.25 28.34
CA PRO A 711 47.92 27.37 28.83
C PRO A 711 47.38 25.96 29.16
N THR A 712 48.13 24.95 28.71
CA THR A 712 47.86 23.52 28.95
C THR A 712 47.83 23.18 30.45
N PRO A 713 46.81 22.47 30.96
CA PRO A 713 46.83 21.94 32.31
C PRO A 713 47.84 20.78 32.45
N PRO A 714 48.46 20.61 33.63
CA PRO A 714 49.41 19.52 33.87
C PRO A 714 48.74 18.13 33.79
N PRO A 715 49.50 17.08 33.43
CA PRO A 715 48.96 15.73 33.31
C PRO A 715 48.48 15.17 34.66
N PRO A 716 47.41 14.35 34.67
CA PRO A 716 46.93 13.71 35.88
C PRO A 716 47.94 12.69 36.43
N PRO A 717 48.00 12.47 37.75
CA PRO A 717 48.88 11.47 38.35
C PRO A 717 48.49 10.05 37.92
N PRO A 718 49.46 9.11 37.87
CA PRO A 718 49.20 7.73 37.48
C PRO A 718 48.24 7.04 38.47
N PRO A 719 47.40 6.10 37.98
CA PRO A 719 46.48 5.35 38.82
C PRO A 719 47.25 4.46 39.82
N PRO A 720 46.71 4.24 41.04
CA PRO A 720 47.31 3.33 42.01
C PRO A 720 47.36 1.88 41.47
N PRO A 721 48.35 1.08 41.87
CA PRO A 721 48.47 -0.31 41.44
C PRO A 721 47.24 -1.13 41.84
N SER A 722 46.83 -2.04 40.96
CA SER A 722 45.69 -2.93 41.18
C SER A 722 45.95 -3.84 42.40
N PRO A 723 44.96 -4.09 43.27
CA PRO A 723 45.10 -5.07 44.34
C PRO A 723 45.32 -6.48 43.77
N PRO A 724 46.10 -7.33 44.47
CA PRO A 724 46.33 -8.70 44.02
C PRO A 724 45.02 -9.50 43.93
N PRO A 725 44.94 -10.49 43.03
CA PRO A 725 43.74 -11.32 42.89
C PRO A 725 43.47 -12.10 44.19
N PRO A 726 42.19 -12.31 44.56
CA PRO A 726 41.84 -13.13 45.71
C PRO A 726 42.31 -14.57 45.49
N THR A 727 42.89 -15.16 46.54
CA THR A 727 43.24 -16.58 46.65
C THR A 727 42.01 -17.44 46.35
N PRO A 728 42.14 -18.54 45.57
CA PRO A 728 41.01 -19.42 45.31
C PRO A 728 40.55 -20.11 46.60
N GLU A 729 39.24 -20.01 46.89
CA GLU A 729 38.58 -20.78 47.95
C GLU A 729 38.73 -22.29 47.72
N PRO A 730 38.85 -23.10 48.78
CA PRO A 730 38.93 -24.54 48.67
C PRO A 730 37.60 -25.12 48.17
N THR A 731 37.71 -26.08 47.27
CA THR A 731 36.61 -26.78 46.60
C THR A 731 35.74 -27.54 47.63
N PRO A 732 34.40 -27.44 47.58
CA PRO A 732 33.54 -28.26 48.44
C PRO A 732 33.57 -29.74 48.00
N PRO A 733 33.39 -30.69 48.93
CA PRO A 733 33.43 -32.12 48.64
C PRO A 733 32.21 -32.57 47.79
N PRO A 734 32.35 -33.66 47.01
CA PRO A 734 31.31 -34.14 46.11
C PRO A 734 30.09 -34.68 46.88
N THR A 735 28.90 -34.36 46.38
CA THR A 735 27.60 -34.85 46.84
C THR A 735 27.43 -36.33 46.46
N PRO A 736 26.87 -37.20 47.32
CA PRO A 736 26.67 -38.62 47.00
C PRO A 736 25.59 -38.83 45.92
N GLU A 737 25.81 -39.83 45.06
CA GLU A 737 24.91 -40.26 43.98
C GLU A 737 23.51 -40.70 44.48
N PRO A 738 22.45 -40.47 43.70
CA PRO A 738 21.11 -40.97 44.01
C PRO A 738 20.97 -42.47 43.69
N THR A 739 20.41 -43.21 44.64
CA THR A 739 20.06 -44.63 44.55
C THR A 739 19.03 -44.91 43.42
N PRO A 740 19.15 -46.00 42.64
CA PRO A 740 18.17 -46.34 41.62
C PRO A 740 16.85 -46.87 42.23
N PRO A 741 15.71 -46.71 41.53
CA PRO A 741 14.41 -47.19 41.99
C PRO A 741 14.25 -48.72 41.89
N PRO A 742 13.39 -49.35 42.71
CA PRO A 742 13.19 -50.80 42.70
C PRO A 742 12.42 -51.29 41.48
N THR A 743 12.79 -52.49 41.02
CA THR A 743 12.22 -53.25 39.90
C THR A 743 10.77 -53.69 40.19
N PRO A 744 9.83 -53.66 39.22
CA PRO A 744 8.46 -54.14 39.44
C PRO A 744 8.37 -55.67 39.39
N GLU A 745 7.55 -56.25 40.29
CA GLU A 745 7.20 -57.68 40.35
C GLU A 745 6.40 -58.17 39.12
N PRO A 746 6.50 -59.47 38.76
CA PRO A 746 5.82 -60.04 37.60
C PRO A 746 4.33 -60.32 37.86
N THR A 747 3.50 -59.98 36.88
CA THR A 747 2.05 -60.17 36.86
C THR A 747 1.67 -61.64 36.65
N PRO A 748 0.65 -62.20 37.34
CA PRO A 748 0.20 -63.58 37.12
C PRO A 748 -0.69 -63.73 35.86
N PRO A 749 -0.78 -64.94 35.27
CA PRO A 749 -1.44 -65.18 33.99
C PRO A 749 -2.98 -65.22 34.09
N PRO A 750 -3.70 -65.00 32.96
CA PRO A 750 -5.16 -64.87 32.95
C PRO A 750 -5.90 -66.21 32.99
N THR A 751 -6.98 -66.26 33.76
CA THR A 751 -7.99 -67.33 33.78
C THR A 751 -9.08 -67.09 32.70
N PRO A 752 -9.71 -68.15 32.16
CA PRO A 752 -10.55 -68.06 30.96
C PRO A 752 -12.01 -67.66 31.25
N GLU A 753 -12.62 -67.03 30.24
CA GLU A 753 -14.03 -66.60 30.17
C GLU A 753 -15.07 -67.72 30.32
N PRO A 754 -16.28 -67.38 30.78
CA PRO A 754 -17.51 -68.04 30.37
C PRO A 754 -18.42 -67.09 29.55
N THR A 755 -18.83 -67.54 28.37
CA THR A 755 -20.05 -67.11 27.63
C THR A 755 -21.28 -67.87 28.19
N PRO A 756 -22.55 -67.64 27.78
CA PRO A 756 -23.24 -66.52 27.11
C PRO A 756 -24.64 -66.19 27.74
N ALA A 757 -25.48 -65.43 26.99
CA ALA A 757 -26.94 -65.16 27.11
C ALA A 757 -27.31 -63.85 27.84
N ALA A 758 -28.22 -62.99 27.36
CA ALA A 758 -29.22 -63.06 26.29
C ALA A 758 -29.44 -61.67 25.66
#